data_AF-D5SKI9-F1
#
_entry.id   AF-D5SKI9-F1
#
_cell.length_a   1.000
_cell.length_b   1.000
_cell.length_c   1.000
_cell.angle_alpha   90.00
_cell.angle_beta   90.00
_cell.angle_gamma   90.00
#
_symmetry.space_group_name_H-M   'P 1'
#
loop_
_entity.id
_entity.type
_entity.pdbx_description
1 polymer ?
#
loop_
_entity_poly.entity_id
_entity_poly.type
_entity_poly.pdbx_seq_one_letter_code
_entity_poly.pdbx_strand_id
1 'polypeptide(L)'
;MIYASALTIMFLFKWWWAFPIINGYGLIVLMQYLSDRKHERSVSGSAKWRDKPMVMILAAGYTTLSVASGTFAVLVIAAAVVGWLGFRNVPSDRVGIVRRRYGRTHSEFRNITPHRTRGVLAGVLRPGRSRWVFPALNEVRFAPRTQVAEGSVGLVTAREGKTRPKGRALGRSVECDNFQDGDAFLLNGGEQGVQVDTLPPGQFYINTALFEVEQVQRVHVPVDTIGLVTSKAGGLRPADHTFGKHVPCDDFQDGAAFLAGGGEQGRQLAILQGGAYYDINPALFDVTTVLTGNEGQGGLTDQHLYEFQIPNGFTGVVIALAGAIPEQPDQPRPTVDGHQQFTLPWEFLRNGGQRGVQSETLPEGTVCALNPYFVRVVLVPMRLLTLEWDDKTPAQSSNYDAHLDRITVTVQGHRLSVNMQQTLQIPPESAPLLVTRNGSGQTSGIGGLDPDPLPVQRFVERVLGASVVSYFNEIAAAATVKEFLEAYAETRMELATQVQTALKNWGVEARTTTLGEFQAEDPSLNEVMKQPAHEQMRGELLKAQRANAEIEDAIDAVRVEAERRRISMELETRIKLFGLNHVVVIEMLKEITKAPVPQFISGGDLSSFLETQPVARLEGLLDKMQGFAANVDTDESSQLRLPPQADTGEGADRRYET
;
A
#
# COMPACT_ATOMS: atom_id res chain seq x y z
N MET A 1 -53.52 -45.29 -8.96
CA MET A 1 -53.70 -46.30 -7.88
C MET A 1 -55.00 -46.11 -7.08
N ILE A 2 -55.72 -44.98 -7.21
CA ILE A 2 -57.01 -44.73 -6.53
C ILE A 2 -58.19 -45.44 -7.23
N TYR A 3 -58.09 -45.72 -8.53
CA TYR A 3 -59.14 -46.43 -9.29
C TYR A 3 -59.17 -47.96 -9.06
N ALA A 4 -58.04 -48.57 -8.71
CA ALA A 4 -57.99 -50.01 -8.43
C ALA A 4 -58.63 -50.34 -7.08
N SER A 5 -58.44 -49.49 -6.07
CA SER A 5 -59.06 -49.64 -4.75
C SER A 5 -60.57 -49.39 -4.77
N ALA A 6 -61.06 -48.48 -5.62
CA ALA A 6 -62.50 -48.26 -5.79
C ALA A 6 -63.21 -49.50 -6.36
N LEU A 7 -62.62 -50.19 -7.35
CA LEU A 7 -63.21 -51.39 -7.94
C LEU A 7 -63.24 -52.57 -6.96
N THR A 8 -62.20 -52.73 -6.13
CA THR A 8 -62.13 -53.79 -5.11
C THR A 8 -63.08 -53.49 -3.94
N ILE A 9 -63.21 -52.23 -3.52
CA ILE A 9 -64.18 -51.81 -2.51
C ILE A 9 -65.60 -51.98 -3.05
N MET A 10 -65.87 -51.67 -4.32
CA MET A 10 -67.17 -51.86 -4.95
C MET A 10 -67.52 -53.35 -5.12
N PHE A 11 -66.54 -54.21 -5.41
CA PHE A 11 -66.72 -55.67 -5.42
C PHE A 11 -66.99 -56.24 -4.03
N LEU A 12 -66.30 -55.73 -2.99
CA LEU A 12 -66.55 -56.08 -1.59
C LEU A 12 -67.93 -55.58 -1.13
N PHE A 13 -68.38 -54.40 -1.56
CA PHE A 13 -69.71 -53.86 -1.26
C PHE A 13 -70.84 -54.63 -1.97
N LYS A 14 -70.60 -55.10 -3.20
CA LYS A 14 -71.53 -55.99 -3.93
C LYS A 14 -71.69 -57.35 -3.25
N TRP A 15 -70.61 -57.90 -2.69
CA TRP A 15 -70.66 -59.10 -1.87
C TRP A 15 -71.30 -58.87 -0.49
N TRP A 16 -71.16 -57.67 0.06
CA TRP A 16 -71.78 -57.30 1.34
C TRP A 16 -73.31 -57.19 1.25
N TRP A 17 -73.86 -56.74 0.12
CA TRP A 17 -75.31 -56.77 -0.17
C TRP A 17 -75.84 -58.16 -0.56
N ALA A 18 -74.98 -59.07 -1.05
CA ALA A 18 -75.36 -60.47 -1.30
C ALA A 18 -75.34 -61.33 -0.01
N PHE A 19 -74.60 -60.89 1.01
CA PHE A 19 -74.48 -61.57 2.31
C PHE A 19 -75.81 -61.74 3.08
N PRO A 20 -76.74 -60.75 3.12
CA PRO A 20 -78.06 -60.96 3.72
C PRO A 20 -78.98 -61.86 2.88
N ILE A 21 -78.76 -61.98 1.57
CA ILE A 21 -79.61 -62.81 0.68
C ILE A 21 -79.27 -64.29 0.86
N ILE A 22 -78.00 -64.64 1.05
CA ILE A 22 -77.56 -66.03 1.30
C ILE A 22 -77.83 -66.44 2.77
N ASN A 23 -77.68 -65.52 3.73
CA ASN A 23 -78.02 -65.80 5.14
C ASN A 23 -79.53 -65.91 5.40
N GLY A 24 -80.36 -65.21 4.62
CA GLY A 24 -81.81 -65.34 4.67
C GLY A 24 -82.29 -66.74 4.28
N TYR A 25 -81.75 -67.33 3.21
CA TYR A 25 -82.13 -68.67 2.76
C TYR A 25 -81.77 -69.79 3.75
N GLY A 26 -80.61 -69.70 4.41
CA GLY A 26 -80.22 -70.68 5.43
C GLY A 26 -81.10 -70.63 6.69
N LEU A 27 -81.50 -69.43 7.12
CA LEU A 27 -82.40 -69.24 8.25
C LEU A 27 -83.86 -69.62 7.91
N ILE A 28 -84.30 -69.34 6.68
CA ILE A 28 -85.63 -69.74 6.17
C ILE A 28 -85.73 -71.26 6.08
N VAL A 29 -84.73 -71.97 5.56
CA VAL A 29 -84.73 -73.45 5.52
C VAL A 29 -84.70 -74.07 6.92
N LEU A 30 -83.95 -73.46 7.86
CA LEU A 30 -83.92 -73.90 9.26
C LEU A 30 -85.24 -73.61 10.00
N MET A 31 -85.88 -72.46 9.74
CA MET A 31 -87.19 -72.12 10.28
C MET A 31 -88.32 -72.96 9.67
N GLN A 32 -88.27 -73.27 8.38
CA GLN A 32 -89.23 -74.15 7.71
C GLN A 32 -89.13 -75.58 8.26
N TYR A 33 -87.90 -76.07 8.49
CA TYR A 33 -87.63 -77.36 9.12
C TYR A 33 -88.05 -77.41 10.61
N LEU A 34 -87.96 -76.30 11.35
CA LEU A 34 -88.44 -76.21 12.74
C LEU A 34 -89.97 -76.00 12.83
N SER A 35 -90.57 -75.35 11.82
CA SER A 35 -92.02 -75.13 11.71
C SER A 35 -92.77 -76.43 11.37
N ASP A 36 -92.24 -77.26 10.47
CA ASP A 36 -92.80 -78.60 10.16
C ASP A 36 -92.83 -79.52 11.39
N ARG A 37 -91.92 -79.31 12.35
CA ARG A 37 -91.83 -80.10 13.57
C ARG A 37 -92.96 -79.83 14.58
N LYS A 38 -93.78 -78.79 14.38
CA LYS A 38 -94.89 -78.45 15.28
C LYS A 38 -96.21 -79.13 14.89
N HIS A 39 -96.33 -79.71 13.69
CA HIS A 39 -97.55 -80.37 13.22
C HIS A 39 -97.59 -81.90 13.36
N GLU A 40 -96.50 -82.55 13.74
CA GLU A 40 -96.48 -84.00 13.99
C GLU A 40 -96.40 -84.32 15.50
N ARG A 41 -97.53 -84.27 16.18
CA ARG A 41 -97.77 -85.01 17.44
C ARG A 41 -99.14 -85.68 17.40
N SER A 42 -99.25 -86.70 16.55
CA SER A 42 -100.21 -87.78 16.68
C SER A 42 -99.68 -88.96 15.84
N VAL A 43 -99.82 -90.17 16.36
CA VAL A 43 -99.49 -91.47 15.74
C VAL A 43 -98.07 -92.01 15.98
N SER A 44 -98.00 -92.82 17.03
CA SER A 44 -97.34 -94.14 17.15
C SER A 44 -96.54 -94.64 15.94
N GLY A 45 -95.25 -94.96 16.13
CA GLY A 45 -94.52 -95.82 15.21
C GLY A 45 -93.02 -95.85 15.44
N SER A 46 -92.51 -97.02 15.81
CA SER A 46 -91.08 -97.36 15.89
C SER A 46 -90.33 -97.05 14.59
N ALA A 47 -89.39 -96.11 14.61
CA ALA A 47 -88.38 -95.97 13.56
C ALA A 47 -87.04 -95.48 14.13
N LYS A 48 -86.02 -96.28 13.84
CA LYS A 48 -84.61 -96.19 14.21
C LYS A 48 -84.02 -94.78 14.05
N TRP A 49 -83.32 -94.34 15.09
CA TRP A 49 -82.40 -93.21 15.11
C TRP A 49 -81.10 -93.53 14.37
N ARG A 50 -81.15 -93.59 13.04
CA ARG A 50 -79.96 -93.55 12.17
C ARG A 50 -80.30 -92.62 11.01
N ASP A 51 -79.37 -91.74 10.69
CA ASP A 51 -79.33 -90.84 9.55
C ASP A 51 -80.00 -89.46 9.68
N LYS A 52 -79.32 -88.55 10.43
CA LYS A 52 -79.19 -87.14 9.99
C LYS A 52 -77.75 -86.60 10.14
N PRO A 53 -76.72 -87.26 9.56
CA PRO A 53 -75.37 -86.68 9.49
C PRO A 53 -75.36 -85.39 8.64
N MET A 54 -76.24 -85.30 7.64
CA MET A 54 -76.24 -84.20 6.68
C MET A 54 -76.55 -82.83 7.29
N VAL A 55 -77.46 -82.74 8.28
CA VAL A 55 -77.82 -81.46 8.92
C VAL A 55 -76.73 -81.01 9.91
N MET A 56 -76.10 -81.93 10.65
CA MET A 56 -74.97 -81.59 11.52
C MET A 56 -73.72 -81.22 10.72
N ILE A 57 -73.46 -81.87 9.57
CA ILE A 57 -72.34 -81.54 8.67
C ILE A 57 -72.54 -80.14 8.05
N LEU A 58 -73.77 -79.79 7.65
CA LEU A 58 -74.07 -78.46 7.11
C LEU A 58 -73.98 -77.35 8.18
N ALA A 59 -74.47 -77.61 9.40
CA ALA A 59 -74.35 -76.65 10.51
C ALA A 59 -72.90 -76.46 10.97
N ALA A 60 -72.11 -77.54 11.07
CA ALA A 60 -70.68 -77.47 11.38
C ALA A 60 -69.86 -76.82 10.25
N GLY A 61 -70.25 -77.06 8.99
CA GLY A 61 -69.67 -76.38 7.83
C GLY A 61 -69.94 -74.87 7.84
N TYR A 62 -71.13 -74.44 8.24
CA TYR A 62 -71.48 -73.02 8.33
C TYR A 62 -70.77 -72.29 9.47
N THR A 63 -70.66 -72.91 10.67
CA THR A 63 -69.93 -72.30 11.80
C THR A 63 -68.44 -72.20 11.51
N THR A 64 -67.83 -73.20 10.88
CA THR A 64 -66.42 -73.15 10.45
C THR A 64 -66.17 -72.11 9.35
N LEU A 65 -67.08 -71.99 8.38
CA LEU A 65 -66.98 -70.99 7.31
C LEU A 65 -67.17 -69.54 7.83
N SER A 66 -68.06 -69.33 8.80
CA SER A 66 -68.29 -68.02 9.44
C SER A 66 -67.10 -67.58 10.31
N VAL A 67 -66.51 -68.50 11.08
CA VAL A 67 -65.28 -68.22 11.85
C VAL A 67 -64.09 -67.98 10.91
N ALA A 68 -63.99 -68.73 9.81
CA ALA A 68 -62.97 -68.52 8.78
C ALA A 68 -63.14 -67.17 8.06
N SER A 69 -64.37 -66.75 7.75
CA SER A 69 -64.62 -65.44 7.12
C SER A 69 -64.37 -64.28 8.07
N GLY A 70 -64.73 -64.43 9.36
CA GLY A 70 -64.46 -63.44 10.40
C GLY A 70 -62.96 -63.24 10.62
N THR A 71 -62.19 -64.32 10.72
CA THR A 71 -60.71 -64.26 10.85
C THR A 71 -60.06 -63.67 9.60
N PHE A 72 -60.54 -64.02 8.40
CA PHE A 72 -60.08 -63.42 7.15
C PHE A 72 -60.36 -61.91 7.09
N ALA A 73 -61.56 -61.47 7.47
CA ALA A 73 -61.91 -60.05 7.52
C ALA A 73 -61.03 -59.28 8.52
N VAL A 74 -60.76 -59.86 9.70
CA VAL A 74 -59.83 -59.28 10.68
C VAL A 74 -58.42 -59.18 10.12
N LEU A 75 -57.92 -60.21 9.42
CA LEU A 75 -56.60 -60.17 8.79
C LEU A 75 -56.52 -59.12 7.68
N VAL A 76 -57.56 -58.97 6.86
CA VAL A 76 -57.63 -57.93 5.82
C VAL A 76 -57.68 -56.53 6.43
N ILE A 77 -58.47 -56.33 7.47
CA ILE A 77 -58.53 -55.05 8.20
C ILE A 77 -57.18 -54.75 8.85
N ALA A 78 -56.56 -55.73 9.52
CA ALA A 78 -55.24 -55.59 10.11
C ALA A 78 -54.18 -55.26 9.04
N ALA A 79 -54.21 -55.93 7.89
CA ALA A 79 -53.32 -55.65 6.76
C ALA A 79 -53.57 -54.25 6.17
N ALA A 80 -54.83 -53.82 6.05
CA ALA A 80 -55.20 -52.48 5.60
C ALA A 80 -54.73 -51.40 6.59
N VAL A 81 -54.91 -51.63 7.89
CA VAL A 81 -54.44 -50.74 8.97
C VAL A 81 -52.92 -50.63 8.96
N VAL A 82 -52.20 -51.75 8.83
CA VAL A 82 -50.73 -51.76 8.73
C VAL A 82 -50.26 -51.10 7.43
N GLY A 83 -50.96 -51.33 6.31
CA GLY A 83 -50.72 -50.69 5.04
C GLY A 83 -50.86 -49.16 5.14
N TRP A 84 -51.94 -48.69 5.77
CA TRP A 84 -52.21 -47.28 5.99
C TRP A 84 -51.20 -46.62 6.94
N LEU A 85 -50.91 -47.24 8.09
CA LEU A 85 -49.92 -46.77 9.07
C LEU A 85 -48.48 -46.73 8.55
N GLY A 86 -48.18 -47.49 7.49
CA GLY A 86 -46.87 -47.51 6.84
C GLY A 86 -46.61 -46.31 5.94
N PHE A 87 -47.63 -45.58 5.48
CA PHE A 87 -47.40 -44.36 4.71
C PHE A 87 -46.92 -43.24 5.63
N ARG A 88 -45.66 -42.82 5.44
CA ARG A 88 -45.07 -41.67 6.13
C ARG A 88 -44.87 -40.53 5.15
N ASN A 89 -45.43 -39.38 5.48
CA ASN A 89 -45.16 -38.13 4.78
C ASN A 89 -44.15 -37.33 5.60
N VAL A 90 -43.03 -36.97 4.99
CA VAL A 90 -42.01 -36.14 5.64
C VAL A 90 -42.33 -34.68 5.34
N PRO A 91 -42.56 -33.83 6.37
CA PRO A 91 -42.72 -32.39 6.19
C PRO A 91 -41.51 -31.74 5.50
N SER A 92 -41.72 -30.63 4.78
CA SER A 92 -40.67 -29.95 4.00
C SER A 92 -39.53 -29.34 4.83
N ASP A 93 -39.79 -29.04 6.11
CA ASP A 93 -38.85 -28.52 7.10
C ASP A 93 -38.07 -29.62 7.84
N ARG A 94 -38.34 -30.89 7.55
CA ARG A 94 -37.80 -32.04 8.29
C ARG A 94 -37.17 -33.08 7.39
N VAL A 95 -36.32 -33.89 8.01
CA VAL A 95 -35.72 -35.09 7.42
C VAL A 95 -36.18 -36.32 8.19
N GLY A 96 -36.58 -37.37 7.48
CA GLY A 96 -37.00 -38.63 8.10
C GLY A 96 -35.82 -39.58 8.27
N ILE A 97 -35.36 -39.76 9.51
CA ILE A 97 -34.30 -40.71 9.87
C ILE A 97 -34.95 -42.06 10.19
N VAL A 98 -34.55 -43.10 9.47
CA VAL A 98 -35.14 -44.43 9.60
C VAL A 98 -34.27 -45.31 10.47
N ARG A 99 -34.83 -45.92 11.51
CA ARG A 99 -34.18 -46.94 12.34
C ARG A 99 -34.90 -48.27 12.19
N ARG A 100 -34.18 -49.30 11.77
CA ARG A 100 -34.69 -50.68 11.72
C ARG A 100 -34.55 -51.36 13.08
N ARG A 101 -35.67 -51.73 13.69
CA ARG A 101 -35.76 -52.31 15.05
C ARG A 101 -35.29 -53.76 15.10
N TYR A 102 -35.65 -54.55 14.09
CA TYR A 102 -35.43 -56.00 14.04
C TYR A 102 -34.61 -56.42 12.82
N GLY A 103 -33.76 -57.45 12.97
CA GLY A 103 -32.91 -58.02 11.93
C GLY A 103 -31.50 -58.35 12.41
N ARG A 104 -30.66 -58.85 11.50
CA ARG A 104 -29.23 -59.04 11.75
C ARG A 104 -28.51 -57.69 11.76
N THR A 105 -27.54 -57.53 12.65
CA THR A 105 -26.65 -56.36 12.67
C THR A 105 -25.50 -56.59 11.69
N HIS A 106 -25.07 -55.55 10.99
CA HIS A 106 -23.91 -55.63 10.10
C HIS A 106 -22.61 -55.74 10.93
N SER A 107 -21.61 -56.46 10.43
CA SER A 107 -20.33 -56.65 11.13
C SER A 107 -19.51 -55.36 11.21
N GLU A 108 -19.45 -54.61 10.11
CA GLU A 108 -18.67 -53.35 9.99
C GLU A 108 -19.46 -52.13 10.49
N PHE A 109 -20.78 -52.15 10.32
CA PHE A 109 -21.66 -50.98 10.49
C PHE A 109 -22.71 -51.27 11.57
N ARG A 110 -22.26 -51.23 12.83
CA ARG A 110 -23.05 -51.77 13.96
C ARG A 110 -24.19 -50.85 14.38
N ASN A 111 -23.99 -49.52 14.34
CA ASN A 111 -25.00 -48.56 14.79
C ASN A 111 -25.71 -47.90 13.61
N ILE A 112 -24.94 -47.42 12.63
CA ILE A 112 -25.45 -46.76 11.42
C ILE A 112 -25.00 -47.54 10.20
N THR A 113 -25.93 -47.89 9.32
CA THR A 113 -25.69 -48.85 8.24
C THR A 113 -26.25 -48.34 6.90
N PRO A 114 -25.48 -48.45 5.80
CA PRO A 114 -25.99 -48.20 4.46
C PRO A 114 -26.83 -49.38 3.94
N HIS A 115 -26.74 -50.53 4.63
CA HIS A 115 -27.49 -51.72 4.27
C HIS A 115 -28.82 -51.74 5.02
N ARG A 116 -29.81 -52.47 4.47
CA ARG A 116 -31.11 -52.70 5.14
C ARG A 116 -30.98 -53.67 6.33
N THR A 117 -30.01 -53.49 7.21
CA THR A 117 -29.76 -54.28 8.41
C THR A 117 -30.31 -53.58 9.66
N ARG A 118 -30.25 -54.24 10.82
CA ARG A 118 -30.67 -53.63 12.10
C ARG A 118 -29.74 -52.45 12.43
N GLY A 119 -30.32 -51.31 12.81
CA GLY A 119 -29.59 -50.06 13.07
C GLY A 119 -30.30 -48.83 12.53
N VAL A 120 -29.67 -47.67 12.64
CA VAL A 120 -30.09 -46.45 11.92
C VAL A 120 -29.63 -46.58 10.47
N LEU A 121 -30.51 -46.33 9.50
CA LEU A 121 -30.13 -46.32 8.09
C LEU A 121 -29.38 -45.03 7.78
N ALA A 122 -28.35 -45.11 6.93
CA ALA A 122 -27.56 -43.95 6.53
C ALA A 122 -28.35 -43.04 5.57
N GLY A 123 -29.08 -43.62 4.62
CA GLY A 123 -30.04 -42.91 3.79
C GLY A 123 -31.23 -42.32 4.54
N VAL A 124 -31.70 -41.16 4.08
CA VAL A 124 -32.81 -40.41 4.67
C VAL A 124 -34.06 -40.39 3.80
N LEU A 125 -35.22 -40.19 4.42
CA LEU A 125 -36.45 -39.87 3.71
C LEU A 125 -36.51 -38.37 3.45
N ARG A 126 -36.32 -37.98 2.19
CA ARG A 126 -36.49 -36.61 1.70
C ARG A 126 -37.98 -36.22 1.63
N PRO A 127 -38.33 -34.94 1.80
CA PRO A 127 -39.72 -34.47 1.74
C PRO A 127 -40.32 -34.56 0.33
N GLY A 128 -41.65 -34.44 0.26
CA GLY A 128 -42.40 -34.36 -1.01
C GLY A 128 -42.77 -35.69 -1.65
N ARG A 129 -42.22 -36.83 -1.19
CA ARG A 129 -42.62 -38.17 -1.64
C ARG A 129 -43.07 -39.02 -0.46
N SER A 130 -44.37 -39.30 -0.38
CA SER A 130 -44.87 -40.28 0.59
C SER A 130 -44.28 -41.65 0.29
N ARG A 131 -43.55 -42.20 1.26
CA ARG A 131 -42.89 -43.50 1.15
C ARG A 131 -43.52 -44.45 2.13
N TRP A 132 -43.83 -45.65 1.65
CA TRP A 132 -44.32 -46.71 2.51
C TRP A 132 -43.14 -47.35 3.25
N VAL A 133 -43.15 -47.25 4.58
CA VAL A 133 -42.14 -47.78 5.49
C VAL A 133 -42.85 -48.66 6.51
N PHE A 134 -42.54 -49.96 6.49
CA PHE A 134 -43.25 -50.94 7.31
C PHE A 134 -43.08 -50.64 8.83
N PRO A 135 -44.16 -50.31 9.56
CA PRO A 135 -44.07 -49.70 10.89
C PRO A 135 -43.68 -50.70 11.99
N ALA A 136 -43.90 -51.99 11.78
CA ALA A 136 -43.48 -53.01 12.76
C ALA A 136 -41.96 -53.27 12.72
N LEU A 137 -41.32 -53.05 11.57
CA LEU A 137 -39.88 -53.28 11.39
C LEU A 137 -39.05 -52.00 11.57
N ASN A 138 -39.59 -50.85 11.19
CA ASN A 138 -38.87 -49.60 11.13
C ASN A 138 -39.56 -48.50 11.92
N GLU A 139 -38.75 -47.66 12.53
CA GLU A 139 -39.14 -46.45 13.21
C GLU A 139 -38.64 -45.26 12.42
N VAL A 140 -39.50 -44.27 12.21
CA VAL A 140 -39.11 -43.03 11.51
C VAL A 140 -39.10 -41.91 12.54
N ARG A 141 -37.93 -41.34 12.78
CA ARG A 141 -37.76 -40.14 13.61
C ARG A 141 -37.61 -38.94 12.70
N PHE A 142 -38.43 -37.92 12.92
CA PHE A 142 -38.30 -36.66 12.21
C PHE A 142 -37.30 -35.76 12.93
N ALA A 143 -36.23 -35.38 12.25
CA ALA A 143 -35.30 -34.35 12.70
C ALA A 143 -35.54 -33.07 11.88
N PRO A 144 -35.27 -31.88 12.44
CA PRO A 144 -35.25 -30.66 11.64
C PRO A 144 -34.21 -30.78 10.52
N ARG A 145 -34.48 -30.16 9.38
CA ARG A 145 -33.48 -30.03 8.32
C ARG A 145 -32.29 -29.20 8.83
N THR A 146 -31.09 -29.50 8.35
CA THR A 146 -29.90 -28.74 8.73
C THR A 146 -29.87 -27.45 7.93
N GLN A 147 -29.90 -26.32 8.61
CA GLN A 147 -29.73 -25.00 8.02
C GLN A 147 -28.37 -24.45 8.44
N VAL A 148 -27.49 -24.18 7.47
CA VAL A 148 -26.28 -23.39 7.68
C VAL A 148 -26.64 -21.94 7.39
N ALA A 149 -26.49 -21.07 8.39
CA ALA A 149 -26.83 -19.66 8.27
C ALA A 149 -25.96 -18.95 7.21
N GLU A 150 -26.51 -17.91 6.59
CA GLU A 150 -25.71 -17.02 5.74
C GLU A 150 -24.61 -16.36 6.59
N GLY A 151 -23.37 -16.39 6.10
CA GLY A 151 -22.19 -15.95 6.87
C GLY A 151 -21.53 -17.02 7.73
N SER A 152 -22.06 -18.25 7.76
CA SER A 152 -21.46 -19.40 8.44
C SER A 152 -21.07 -20.52 7.46
N VAL A 153 -20.08 -21.31 7.86
CA VAL A 153 -19.67 -22.57 7.23
C VAL A 153 -20.01 -23.73 8.17
N GLY A 154 -20.52 -24.84 7.62
CA GLY A 154 -20.86 -26.03 8.41
C GLY A 154 -19.69 -27.01 8.48
N LEU A 155 -19.10 -27.17 9.67
CA LEU A 155 -18.11 -28.22 9.94
C LEU A 155 -18.82 -29.55 10.20
N VAL A 156 -18.47 -30.58 9.43
CA VAL A 156 -19.13 -31.88 9.50
C VAL A 156 -18.26 -32.87 10.26
N THR A 157 -18.85 -33.52 11.26
CA THR A 157 -18.26 -34.64 11.99
C THR A 157 -19.08 -35.90 11.76
N ALA A 158 -18.47 -36.93 11.17
CA ALA A 158 -19.10 -38.23 10.95
C ALA A 158 -18.99 -39.11 12.19
N ARG A 159 -20.12 -39.63 12.67
CA ARG A 159 -20.19 -40.49 13.86
C ARG A 159 -19.89 -41.95 13.58
N GLU A 160 -20.06 -42.39 12.34
CA GLU A 160 -19.81 -43.75 11.87
C GLU A 160 -19.10 -43.69 10.52
N GLY A 161 -18.23 -44.67 10.25
CA GLY A 161 -17.43 -44.75 9.04
C GLY A 161 -16.22 -45.65 9.26
N LYS A 162 -15.34 -45.75 8.26
CA LYS A 162 -14.07 -46.46 8.41
C LYS A 162 -13.21 -45.80 9.48
N THR A 163 -12.44 -46.61 10.20
CA THR A 163 -11.47 -46.09 11.16
C THR A 163 -10.36 -45.35 10.44
N ARG A 164 -10.10 -44.11 10.86
CA ARG A 164 -9.03 -43.29 10.27
C ARG A 164 -7.65 -43.91 10.54
N PRO A 165 -6.72 -43.84 9.56
CA PRO A 165 -5.33 -44.23 9.79
C PRO A 165 -4.69 -43.33 10.85
N LYS A 166 -3.76 -43.90 11.63
CA LYS A 166 -3.02 -43.15 12.67
C LYS A 166 -2.22 -42.02 12.02
N GLY A 167 -2.24 -40.84 12.65
CA GLY A 167 -1.49 -39.65 12.19
C GLY A 167 -2.28 -38.65 11.36
N ARG A 168 -3.51 -38.97 10.90
CA ARG A 168 -4.37 -38.02 10.19
C ARG A 168 -5.51 -37.52 11.07
N ALA A 169 -5.59 -36.20 11.24
CA ALA A 169 -6.58 -35.54 12.12
C ALA A 169 -7.98 -35.40 11.49
N LEU A 170 -8.08 -35.33 10.15
CA LEU A 170 -9.34 -35.20 9.42
C LEU A 170 -9.65 -36.43 8.55
N GLY A 171 -10.94 -36.69 8.32
CA GLY A 171 -11.44 -37.74 7.44
C GLY A 171 -11.33 -37.37 5.97
N ARG A 172 -11.07 -38.35 5.11
CA ARG A 172 -10.95 -38.12 3.65
C ARG A 172 -12.26 -37.60 3.05
N SER A 173 -12.15 -36.68 2.08
CA SER A 173 -13.26 -36.31 1.19
C SER A 173 -13.77 -37.51 0.39
N VAL A 174 -15.09 -37.60 0.30
CA VAL A 174 -15.81 -38.67 -0.39
C VAL A 174 -17.04 -38.09 -1.08
N GLU A 175 -17.28 -38.48 -2.32
CA GLU A 175 -18.45 -38.05 -3.08
C GLU A 175 -19.75 -38.57 -2.44
N CYS A 176 -20.56 -37.66 -1.89
CA CYS A 176 -21.77 -37.98 -1.13
C CYS A 176 -22.86 -36.88 -1.14
N ASP A 177 -22.92 -36.05 -2.18
CA ASP A 177 -23.94 -34.99 -2.35
C ASP A 177 -24.02 -34.05 -1.12
N ASN A 178 -22.87 -33.48 -0.71
CA ASN A 178 -22.75 -32.62 0.47
C ASN A 178 -23.32 -33.27 1.74
N PHE A 179 -22.93 -34.53 2.00
CA PHE A 179 -23.37 -35.32 3.15
C PHE A 179 -24.88 -35.60 3.22
N GLN A 180 -25.63 -35.32 2.14
CA GLN A 180 -27.06 -35.65 2.05
C GLN A 180 -27.29 -37.11 1.65
N ASP A 181 -26.31 -37.76 1.03
CA ASP A 181 -26.32 -39.19 0.75
C ASP A 181 -25.38 -39.95 1.71
N GLY A 182 -25.93 -40.31 2.87
CA GLY A 182 -25.20 -41.11 3.87
C GLY A 182 -24.88 -42.53 3.40
N ASP A 183 -25.66 -43.10 2.48
CA ASP A 183 -25.39 -44.43 1.94
C ASP A 183 -24.12 -44.36 1.06
N ALA A 184 -24.05 -43.39 0.15
CA ALA A 184 -22.88 -43.13 -0.68
C ALA A 184 -21.63 -42.84 0.18
N PHE A 185 -21.75 -42.01 1.21
CA PHE A 185 -20.63 -41.71 2.12
C PHE A 185 -20.01 -42.98 2.72
N LEU A 186 -20.82 -43.86 3.32
CA LEU A 186 -20.31 -45.08 3.96
C LEU A 186 -19.77 -46.10 2.93
N LEU A 187 -20.47 -46.27 1.80
CA LEU A 187 -20.09 -47.23 0.75
C LEU A 187 -18.80 -46.83 0.02
N ASN A 188 -18.60 -45.53 -0.20
CA ASN A 188 -17.39 -44.99 -0.84
C ASN A 188 -16.20 -44.89 0.15
N GLY A 189 -16.37 -45.39 1.38
CA GLY A 189 -15.29 -45.48 2.37
C GLY A 189 -15.09 -44.22 3.21
N GLY A 190 -16.15 -43.44 3.42
CA GLY A 190 -16.17 -42.31 4.36
C GLY A 190 -15.69 -42.72 5.75
N GLU A 191 -15.00 -41.81 6.41
CA GLU A 191 -14.25 -42.09 7.62
C GLU A 191 -14.86 -41.39 8.83
N GLN A 192 -14.73 -42.01 9.99
CA GLN A 192 -15.26 -41.46 11.24
C GLN A 192 -14.44 -40.24 11.73
N GLY A 193 -15.11 -39.20 12.23
CA GLY A 193 -14.50 -37.99 12.81
C GLY A 193 -14.76 -36.72 12.01
N VAL A 194 -14.00 -35.65 12.30
CA VAL A 194 -14.10 -34.37 11.57
C VAL A 194 -13.71 -34.59 10.11
N GLN A 195 -14.53 -34.10 9.18
CA GLN A 195 -14.32 -34.24 7.74
C GLN A 195 -13.52 -33.06 7.18
N VAL A 196 -12.84 -33.28 6.05
CA VAL A 196 -12.12 -32.23 5.32
C VAL A 196 -13.10 -31.29 4.61
N ASP A 197 -14.13 -31.85 3.97
CA ASP A 197 -15.13 -31.05 3.26
C ASP A 197 -16.06 -30.34 4.24
N THR A 198 -16.41 -29.11 3.90
CA THR A 198 -17.33 -28.27 4.65
C THR A 198 -18.67 -28.15 3.93
N LEU A 199 -19.70 -27.71 4.66
CA LEU A 199 -20.99 -27.37 4.08
C LEU A 199 -21.06 -25.87 3.82
N PRO A 200 -21.34 -25.44 2.58
CA PRO A 200 -21.59 -24.04 2.28
C PRO A 200 -22.91 -23.57 2.93
N PRO A 201 -23.15 -22.24 3.03
CA PRO A 201 -24.41 -21.71 3.54
C PRO A 201 -25.60 -22.23 2.70
N GLY A 202 -26.65 -22.71 3.37
CA GLY A 202 -27.75 -23.38 2.69
C GLY A 202 -28.61 -24.30 3.56
N GLN A 203 -29.51 -25.02 2.89
CA GLN A 203 -30.45 -25.95 3.52
C GLN A 203 -30.18 -27.37 3.03
N PHE A 204 -29.92 -28.29 3.96
CA PHE A 204 -29.52 -29.65 3.64
C PHE A 204 -30.35 -30.69 4.38
N TYR A 205 -30.68 -31.79 3.69
CA TYR A 205 -31.40 -32.93 4.26
C TYR A 205 -30.41 -33.97 4.79
N ILE A 206 -29.70 -33.63 5.86
CA ILE A 206 -28.62 -34.44 6.43
C ILE A 206 -29.16 -35.42 7.46
N ASN A 207 -28.59 -36.63 7.49
CA ASN A 207 -28.87 -37.59 8.55
C ASN A 207 -28.19 -37.15 9.86
N THR A 208 -28.91 -36.46 10.75
CA THR A 208 -28.37 -35.98 12.04
C THR A 208 -27.97 -37.10 13.02
N ALA A 209 -28.28 -38.37 12.71
CA ALA A 209 -27.75 -39.50 13.47
C ALA A 209 -26.34 -39.89 12.99
N LEU A 210 -26.02 -39.70 11.70
CA LEU A 210 -24.73 -40.02 11.08
C LEU A 210 -23.76 -38.85 11.12
N PHE A 211 -24.24 -37.65 10.80
CA PHE A 211 -23.43 -36.45 10.73
C PHE A 211 -23.86 -35.44 11.77
N GLU A 212 -22.88 -34.87 12.44
CA GLU A 212 -23.03 -33.73 13.33
C GLU A 212 -22.47 -32.50 12.60
N VAL A 213 -23.29 -31.44 12.50
CA VAL A 213 -22.94 -30.22 11.78
C VAL A 213 -22.84 -29.09 12.80
N GLU A 214 -21.62 -28.60 12.99
CA GLU A 214 -21.32 -27.42 13.80
C GLU A 214 -21.19 -26.21 12.87
N GLN A 215 -21.82 -25.09 13.22
CA GLN A 215 -21.73 -23.87 12.42
C GLN A 215 -20.64 -22.96 12.97
N VAL A 216 -19.68 -22.62 12.12
CA VAL A 216 -18.61 -21.68 12.42
C VAL A 216 -18.75 -20.46 11.52
N GLN A 217 -18.38 -19.28 12.00
CA GLN A 217 -18.40 -18.06 11.18
C GLN A 217 -17.43 -18.19 10.00
N ARG A 218 -17.83 -17.67 8.83
CA ARG A 218 -16.94 -17.56 7.67
C ARG A 218 -15.78 -16.61 8.00
N VAL A 219 -14.64 -16.87 7.39
CA VAL A 219 -13.48 -16.00 7.54
C VAL A 219 -13.70 -14.77 6.66
N HIS A 220 -13.78 -13.60 7.28
CA HIS A 220 -13.84 -12.32 6.58
C HIS A 220 -12.46 -11.67 6.59
N VAL A 221 -11.95 -11.36 5.40
CA VAL A 221 -10.75 -10.55 5.25
C VAL A 221 -11.20 -9.15 4.83
N PRO A 222 -11.07 -8.11 5.68
CA PRO A 222 -11.43 -6.75 5.32
C PRO A 222 -10.72 -6.24 4.06
N VAL A 223 -11.27 -5.20 3.43
CA VAL A 223 -10.61 -4.50 2.32
C VAL A 223 -9.28 -3.89 2.79
N ASP A 224 -8.32 -3.73 1.87
CA ASP A 224 -6.98 -3.22 2.11
C ASP A 224 -6.14 -4.03 3.13
N THR A 225 -6.56 -5.26 3.42
CA THR A 225 -5.90 -6.18 4.36
C THR A 225 -5.73 -7.57 3.74
N ILE A 226 -4.85 -8.37 4.35
CA ILE A 226 -4.55 -9.73 3.91
C ILE A 226 -4.86 -10.74 5.02
N GLY A 227 -5.21 -11.96 4.62
CA GLY A 227 -5.34 -13.11 5.52
C GLY A 227 -4.15 -14.05 5.42
N LEU A 228 -3.44 -14.29 6.51
CA LEU A 228 -2.33 -15.24 6.55
C LEU A 228 -2.84 -16.63 6.94
N VAL A 229 -2.47 -17.65 6.17
CA VAL A 229 -2.95 -19.02 6.38
C VAL A 229 -1.85 -19.90 6.96
N THR A 230 -2.18 -20.60 8.06
CA THR A 230 -1.35 -21.65 8.66
C THR A 230 -2.10 -22.97 8.63
N SER A 231 -1.52 -23.99 8.01
CA SER A 231 -2.11 -25.32 7.97
C SER A 231 -1.84 -26.11 9.24
N LYS A 232 -2.89 -26.69 9.82
CA LYS A 232 -2.84 -27.58 11.00
C LYS A 232 -2.67 -29.05 10.60
N ALA A 233 -3.00 -29.43 9.36
CA ALA A 233 -2.92 -30.82 8.87
C ALA A 233 -2.40 -30.91 7.43
N GLY A 234 -1.66 -31.98 7.13
CA GLY A 234 -1.00 -32.17 5.84
C GLY A 234 0.25 -33.03 5.98
N GLY A 235 1.10 -33.03 4.96
CA GLY A 235 2.45 -33.59 5.04
C GLY A 235 3.28 -32.88 6.12
N LEU A 236 4.22 -33.61 6.72
CA LEU A 236 5.22 -32.98 7.59
C LEU A 236 6.12 -32.10 6.74
N ARG A 237 6.20 -30.83 7.11
CA ARG A 237 7.12 -29.90 6.46
C ARG A 237 8.57 -30.29 6.79
N PRO A 238 9.46 -30.39 5.78
CA PRO A 238 10.88 -30.56 6.00
C PRO A 238 11.46 -29.49 6.95
N ALA A 239 12.48 -29.85 7.74
CA ALA A 239 13.03 -28.95 8.77
C ALA A 239 13.78 -27.73 8.18
N ASP A 240 14.26 -27.85 6.94
CA ASP A 240 14.94 -26.83 6.16
C ASP A 240 13.98 -25.83 5.48
N HIS A 241 12.69 -26.16 5.38
CA HIS A 241 11.69 -25.29 4.75
C HIS A 241 11.01 -24.36 5.77
N THR A 242 10.98 -23.06 5.44
CA THR A 242 10.26 -22.05 6.24
C THR A 242 8.74 -22.05 5.98
N PHE A 243 8.29 -22.57 4.83
CA PHE A 243 6.91 -22.59 4.41
C PHE A 243 6.49 -23.98 3.93
N GLY A 244 5.20 -24.27 4.04
CA GLY A 244 4.62 -25.43 3.37
C GLY A 244 4.61 -25.24 1.85
N LYS A 245 4.74 -26.35 1.13
CA LYS A 245 4.58 -26.37 -0.33
C LYS A 245 3.22 -25.77 -0.74
N HIS A 246 3.25 -24.85 -1.70
CA HIS A 246 2.02 -24.30 -2.28
C HIS A 246 1.27 -25.35 -3.11
N VAL A 247 -0.05 -25.41 -2.91
CA VAL A 247 -0.98 -26.27 -3.66
C VAL A 247 -2.17 -25.41 -4.08
N PRO A 248 -2.55 -25.40 -5.37
CA PRO A 248 -3.75 -24.71 -5.81
C PRO A 248 -4.99 -25.41 -5.25
N CYS A 249 -5.78 -24.69 -4.44
CA CYS A 249 -6.91 -25.26 -3.69
C CYS A 249 -8.05 -24.25 -3.43
N ASP A 250 -8.32 -23.37 -4.42
CA ASP A 250 -9.39 -22.38 -4.36
C ASP A 250 -9.34 -21.51 -3.10
N ASP A 251 -8.20 -20.84 -2.89
CA ASP A 251 -7.92 -20.01 -1.70
C ASP A 251 -8.19 -20.73 -0.37
N PHE A 252 -7.75 -21.99 -0.29
CA PHE A 252 -7.88 -22.87 0.88
C PHE A 252 -9.32 -23.25 1.25
N GLN A 253 -10.30 -22.95 0.38
CA GLN A 253 -11.69 -23.41 0.56
C GLN A 253 -11.83 -24.89 0.21
N ASP A 254 -11.03 -25.40 -0.74
CA ASP A 254 -10.96 -26.83 -1.06
C ASP A 254 -9.84 -27.53 -0.29
N GLY A 255 -10.14 -27.93 0.95
CA GLY A 255 -9.22 -28.70 1.79
C GLY A 255 -8.87 -30.07 1.21
N ALA A 256 -9.73 -30.67 0.38
CA ALA A 256 -9.50 -31.98 -0.21
C ALA A 256 -8.42 -31.89 -1.30
N ALA A 257 -8.52 -30.90 -2.18
CA ALA A 257 -7.50 -30.58 -3.17
C ALA A 257 -6.16 -30.25 -2.50
N PHE A 258 -6.16 -29.46 -1.42
CA PHE A 258 -4.94 -29.13 -0.68
C PHE A 258 -4.22 -30.38 -0.17
N LEU A 259 -4.94 -31.28 0.52
CA LEU A 259 -4.34 -32.50 1.07
C LEU A 259 -3.95 -33.50 -0.03
N ALA A 260 -4.75 -33.62 -1.10
CA ALA A 260 -4.46 -34.51 -2.23
C ALA A 260 -3.25 -34.04 -3.06
N GLY A 261 -3.05 -32.72 -3.17
CA GLY A 261 -1.89 -32.11 -3.84
C GLY A 261 -0.58 -32.17 -3.04
N GLY A 262 -0.62 -32.74 -1.82
CA GLY A 262 0.54 -32.86 -0.94
C GLY A 262 0.83 -31.58 -0.16
N GLY A 263 -0.20 -30.84 0.24
CA GLY A 263 -0.08 -29.67 1.11
C GLY A 263 0.57 -30.04 2.45
N GLU A 264 1.40 -29.14 2.96
CA GLU A 264 2.23 -29.36 4.16
C GLU A 264 1.75 -28.53 5.35
N GLN A 265 2.01 -29.02 6.57
CA GLN A 265 1.69 -28.32 7.81
C GLN A 265 2.56 -27.06 8.02
N GLY A 266 2.01 -26.06 8.71
CA GLY A 266 2.69 -24.81 9.05
C GLY A 266 2.29 -23.62 8.16
N ARG A 267 3.10 -22.56 8.17
CA ARG A 267 2.84 -21.32 7.42
C ARG A 267 2.80 -21.57 5.92
N GLN A 268 1.78 -21.04 5.26
CA GLN A 268 1.63 -21.16 3.81
C GLN A 268 2.17 -19.91 3.09
N LEU A 269 2.57 -20.08 1.83
CA LEU A 269 3.04 -18.99 0.97
C LEU A 269 1.89 -18.10 0.48
N ALA A 270 0.79 -18.73 0.07
CA ALA A 270 -0.39 -18.03 -0.41
C ALA A 270 -1.13 -17.34 0.75
N ILE A 271 -1.68 -16.17 0.42
CA ILE A 271 -2.47 -15.32 1.32
C ILE A 271 -3.90 -15.23 0.80
N LEU A 272 -4.84 -14.95 1.69
CA LEU A 272 -6.20 -14.60 1.30
C LEU A 272 -6.26 -13.11 0.99
N GLN A 273 -6.85 -12.77 -0.15
CA GLN A 273 -7.04 -11.39 -0.59
C GLN A 273 -8.13 -10.70 0.22
N GLY A 274 -7.99 -9.39 0.40
CA GLY A 274 -8.96 -8.56 1.11
C GLY A 274 -10.29 -8.37 0.37
N GLY A 275 -11.32 -8.00 1.12
CA GLY A 275 -12.65 -7.66 0.58
C GLY A 275 -13.57 -8.84 0.32
N ALA A 276 -13.26 -10.04 0.82
CA ALA A 276 -14.01 -11.26 0.57
C ALA A 276 -14.27 -12.10 1.84
N TYR A 277 -15.26 -13.00 1.72
CA TYR A 277 -15.57 -14.01 2.73
C TYR A 277 -15.22 -15.40 2.19
N TYR A 278 -14.48 -16.17 2.97
CA TYR A 278 -13.97 -17.48 2.60
C TYR A 278 -14.58 -18.60 3.45
N ASP A 279 -14.93 -19.71 2.81
CA ASP A 279 -15.45 -20.93 3.45
C ASP A 279 -14.32 -21.84 3.94
N ILE A 280 -13.51 -21.33 4.86
CA ILE A 280 -12.33 -22.04 5.37
C ILE A 280 -12.73 -23.05 6.43
N ASN A 281 -12.17 -24.26 6.35
CA ASN A 281 -12.29 -25.26 7.40
C ASN A 281 -11.32 -24.95 8.57
N PRO A 282 -11.79 -24.49 9.75
CA PRO A 282 -10.92 -24.11 10.86
C PRO A 282 -10.19 -25.29 11.52
N ALA A 283 -10.67 -26.52 11.28
CA ALA A 283 -10.00 -27.74 11.72
C ALA A 283 -8.78 -28.10 10.86
N LEU A 284 -8.72 -27.59 9.62
CA LEU A 284 -7.61 -27.79 8.69
C LEU A 284 -6.67 -26.57 8.65
N PHE A 285 -7.24 -25.36 8.59
CA PHE A 285 -6.49 -24.12 8.46
C PHE A 285 -6.76 -23.16 9.63
N ASP A 286 -5.73 -22.44 10.02
CA ASP A 286 -5.80 -21.27 10.87
C ASP A 286 -5.63 -20.03 10.00
N VAL A 287 -6.54 -19.07 10.08
CA VAL A 287 -6.41 -17.81 9.36
C VAL A 287 -6.23 -16.67 10.34
N THR A 288 -5.15 -15.93 10.19
CA THR A 288 -4.85 -14.74 10.96
C THR A 288 -5.22 -13.51 10.13
N THR A 289 -6.10 -12.67 10.68
CA THR A 289 -6.57 -11.43 10.08
C THR A 289 -6.52 -10.31 11.13
N VAL A 290 -6.68 -9.06 10.68
CA VAL A 290 -6.79 -7.90 11.59
C VAL A 290 -7.97 -8.00 12.58
N LEU A 291 -8.99 -8.83 12.27
CA LEU A 291 -10.16 -9.02 13.13
C LEU A 291 -9.96 -10.12 14.18
N THR A 292 -9.18 -11.15 13.84
CA THR A 292 -8.97 -12.32 14.71
C THR A 292 -7.86 -12.08 15.74
N GLY A 293 -6.98 -11.10 15.48
CA GLY A 293 -5.87 -10.74 16.35
C GLY A 293 -4.65 -11.67 16.22
N ASN A 294 -3.51 -11.21 16.74
CA ASN A 294 -2.20 -11.85 16.56
C ASN A 294 -1.69 -12.59 17.82
N GLU A 295 -2.57 -13.07 18.70
CA GLU A 295 -2.20 -13.63 20.01
C GLU A 295 -1.12 -14.73 19.89
N GLY A 296 0.13 -14.38 20.18
CA GLY A 296 1.25 -15.31 20.32
C GLY A 296 2.01 -15.69 19.04
N GLN A 297 1.69 -15.17 17.85
CA GLN A 297 2.41 -15.52 16.61
C GLN A 297 3.67 -14.66 16.35
N GLY A 298 4.70 -14.85 17.17
CA GLY A 298 6.10 -14.54 16.81
C GLY A 298 6.42 -13.10 16.39
N GLY A 299 5.71 -12.10 16.91
CA GLY A 299 5.97 -10.67 16.64
C GLY A 299 5.15 -10.06 15.50
N LEU A 300 4.12 -10.76 14.99
CA LEU A 300 3.19 -10.21 14.00
C LEU A 300 2.33 -9.09 14.63
N THR A 301 2.27 -7.92 13.98
CA THR A 301 1.43 -6.79 14.37
C THR A 301 0.36 -6.56 13.30
N ASP A 302 -0.70 -5.83 13.65
CA ASP A 302 -1.80 -5.57 12.71
C ASP A 302 -1.33 -4.80 11.48
N GLN A 303 -0.29 -3.96 11.61
CA GLN A 303 0.33 -3.22 10.49
C GLN A 303 0.87 -4.15 9.41
N HIS A 304 1.37 -5.34 9.78
CA HIS A 304 1.85 -6.33 8.80
C HIS A 304 0.73 -7.02 8.01
N LEU A 305 -0.53 -6.87 8.44
CA LEU A 305 -1.70 -7.46 7.78
C LEU A 305 -2.40 -6.49 6.84
N TYR A 306 -1.89 -5.28 6.67
CA TYR A 306 -2.34 -4.36 5.62
C TYR A 306 -1.61 -4.61 4.32
N GLU A 307 -2.27 -4.29 3.21
CA GLU A 307 -1.62 -4.28 1.90
C GLU A 307 -0.47 -3.26 1.87
N PHE A 308 0.57 -3.58 1.10
CA PHE A 308 1.73 -2.73 0.97
C PHE A 308 1.38 -1.57 0.05
N GLN A 309 1.54 -0.35 0.56
CA GLN A 309 1.32 0.88 -0.20
C GLN A 309 2.64 1.64 -0.28
N ILE A 310 3.23 1.71 -1.48
CA ILE A 310 4.47 2.46 -1.69
C ILE A 310 4.10 3.95 -1.85
N PRO A 311 4.52 4.83 -0.93
CA PRO A 311 4.15 6.25 -1.01
C PRO A 311 4.80 6.92 -2.23
N ASN A 312 4.17 8.00 -2.71
CA ASN A 312 4.74 8.82 -3.78
C ASN A 312 6.10 9.41 -3.34
N GLY A 313 7.06 9.43 -4.25
CA GLY A 313 8.43 9.86 -3.98
C GLY A 313 9.30 8.81 -3.29
N PHE A 314 8.84 7.56 -3.18
CA PHE A 314 9.58 6.42 -2.67
C PHE A 314 9.54 5.22 -3.62
N THR A 315 10.60 4.43 -3.63
CA THR A 315 10.61 3.08 -4.21
C THR A 315 10.70 2.03 -3.10
N GLY A 316 9.99 0.92 -3.27
CA GLY A 316 10.01 -0.19 -2.33
C GLY A 316 11.09 -1.21 -2.72
N VAL A 317 12.20 -1.25 -1.98
CA VAL A 317 13.23 -2.29 -2.16
C VAL A 317 12.77 -3.56 -1.44
N VAL A 318 12.60 -4.64 -2.21
CA VAL A 318 12.10 -5.93 -1.69
C VAL A 318 13.26 -6.79 -1.17
N ILE A 319 13.09 -7.36 0.01
CA ILE A 319 14.00 -8.32 0.64
C ILE A 319 13.24 -9.63 0.83
N ALA A 320 13.61 -10.65 0.07
CA ALA A 320 13.05 -11.99 0.21
C ALA A 320 13.65 -12.71 1.41
N LEU A 321 12.82 -13.20 2.32
CA LEU A 321 13.23 -13.89 3.55
C LEU A 321 13.42 -15.39 3.34
N ALA A 322 12.86 -15.94 2.26
CA ALA A 322 13.02 -17.34 1.87
C ALA A 322 13.45 -17.48 0.40
N GLY A 323 14.17 -18.56 0.10
CA GLY A 323 14.74 -18.82 -1.22
C GLY A 323 16.09 -19.51 -1.14
N ALA A 324 16.69 -19.77 -2.30
CA ALA A 324 18.04 -20.32 -2.37
C ALA A 324 19.06 -19.40 -1.66
N ILE A 325 20.06 -20.01 -1.05
CA ILE A 325 21.14 -19.27 -0.40
C ILE A 325 22.01 -18.63 -1.48
N PRO A 326 22.22 -17.31 -1.44
CA PRO A 326 23.05 -16.65 -2.44
C PRO A 326 24.53 -17.00 -2.29
N GLU A 327 25.23 -17.07 -3.42
CA GLU A 327 26.69 -17.26 -3.46
C GLU A 327 27.45 -15.97 -3.11
N GLN A 328 26.94 -14.81 -3.56
CA GLN A 328 27.56 -13.50 -3.34
C GLN A 328 26.66 -12.64 -2.44
N PRO A 329 26.98 -12.47 -1.14
CA PRO A 329 26.12 -11.75 -0.22
C PRO A 329 25.99 -10.25 -0.54
N ASP A 330 27.05 -9.64 -1.11
CA ASP A 330 27.18 -8.18 -1.28
C ASP A 330 26.52 -7.61 -2.54
N GLN A 331 25.79 -8.43 -3.31
CA GLN A 331 25.08 -8.01 -4.52
C GLN A 331 23.57 -8.25 -4.42
N PRO A 332 22.76 -7.36 -5.02
CA PRO A 332 21.33 -7.59 -5.21
C PRO A 332 21.06 -8.89 -5.98
N ARG A 333 19.94 -9.55 -5.69
CA ARG A 333 19.53 -10.81 -6.34
C ARG A 333 19.00 -10.55 -7.74
N PRO A 334 19.32 -11.41 -8.73
CA PRO A 334 18.83 -11.25 -10.08
C PRO A 334 17.30 -11.32 -10.13
N THR A 335 16.70 -10.62 -11.10
CA THR A 335 15.26 -10.65 -11.35
C THR A 335 14.81 -12.05 -11.76
N VAL A 336 13.62 -12.45 -11.31
CA VAL A 336 13.01 -13.74 -11.58
C VAL A 336 11.66 -13.52 -12.23
N ASP A 337 11.35 -14.22 -13.32
CA ASP A 337 10.08 -14.01 -14.01
C ASP A 337 8.90 -14.75 -13.34
N GLY A 338 7.68 -14.33 -13.65
CA GLY A 338 6.42 -15.04 -13.33
C GLY A 338 5.75 -14.65 -12.02
N HIS A 339 6.50 -14.20 -11.01
CA HIS A 339 5.97 -14.00 -9.65
C HIS A 339 5.08 -12.77 -9.41
N GLN A 340 4.79 -11.98 -10.44
CA GLN A 340 3.91 -10.79 -10.38
C GLN A 340 4.24 -9.88 -9.18
N GLN A 341 5.43 -9.26 -9.17
CA GLN A 341 5.86 -8.36 -8.08
C GLN A 341 5.78 -9.00 -6.67
N PHE A 342 6.13 -10.29 -6.58
CA PHE A 342 6.17 -11.08 -5.33
C PHE A 342 4.80 -11.43 -4.73
N THR A 343 3.70 -11.14 -5.44
CA THR A 343 2.34 -11.59 -5.06
C THR A 343 2.15 -13.10 -5.20
N LEU A 344 2.99 -13.75 -6.03
CA LEU A 344 3.06 -15.21 -6.18
C LEU A 344 4.41 -15.77 -5.68
N PRO A 345 4.65 -15.82 -4.35
CA PRO A 345 5.92 -16.30 -3.78
C PRO A 345 6.35 -17.70 -4.24
N TRP A 346 5.39 -18.58 -4.50
CA TRP A 346 5.69 -19.95 -4.94
C TRP A 346 6.27 -19.98 -6.34
N GLU A 347 5.92 -19.03 -7.22
CA GLU A 347 6.53 -18.93 -8.54
C GLU A 347 7.95 -18.38 -8.46
N PHE A 348 8.18 -17.38 -7.60
CA PHE A 348 9.52 -16.87 -7.30
C PHE A 348 10.44 -18.01 -6.83
N LEU A 349 9.99 -18.81 -5.86
CA LEU A 349 10.78 -19.94 -5.34
C LEU A 349 10.98 -21.04 -6.39
N ARG A 350 9.94 -21.39 -7.15
CA ARG A 350 10.02 -22.42 -8.21
C ARG A 350 11.01 -22.03 -9.31
N ASN A 351 11.09 -20.73 -9.62
CA ASN A 351 11.95 -20.21 -10.68
C ASN A 351 13.38 -19.89 -10.18
N GLY A 352 13.78 -20.39 -9.00
CA GLY A 352 15.15 -20.26 -8.49
C GLY A 352 15.43 -18.97 -7.73
N GLY A 353 14.39 -18.30 -7.23
CA GLY A 353 14.50 -17.10 -6.42
C GLY A 353 15.39 -17.27 -5.20
N GLN A 354 16.22 -16.26 -4.96
CA GLN A 354 17.24 -16.26 -3.91
C GLN A 354 16.82 -15.35 -2.76
N ARG A 355 17.15 -15.73 -1.53
CA ARG A 355 16.89 -14.89 -0.36
C ARG A 355 17.81 -13.66 -0.34
N GLY A 356 17.34 -12.56 0.24
CA GLY A 356 18.04 -11.28 0.35
C GLY A 356 17.40 -10.17 -0.49
N VAL A 357 18.13 -9.07 -0.65
CA VAL A 357 17.68 -7.87 -1.38
C VAL A 357 17.56 -8.16 -2.87
N GLN A 358 16.40 -7.90 -3.46
CA GLN A 358 16.13 -8.14 -4.88
C GLN A 358 16.54 -6.94 -5.74
N SER A 359 16.99 -7.19 -6.98
CA SER A 359 17.28 -6.11 -7.94
C SER A 359 16.01 -5.42 -8.44
N GLU A 360 14.91 -6.15 -8.53
CA GLU A 360 13.60 -5.59 -8.85
C GLU A 360 13.05 -4.83 -7.63
N THR A 361 12.58 -3.61 -7.87
CA THR A 361 11.92 -2.77 -6.87
C THR A 361 10.45 -2.60 -7.18
N LEU A 362 9.67 -2.27 -6.16
CA LEU A 362 8.29 -1.84 -6.31
C LEU A 362 8.27 -0.34 -6.66
N PRO A 363 7.60 0.05 -7.76
CA PRO A 363 7.50 1.46 -8.13
C PRO A 363 6.60 2.24 -7.15
N GLU A 364 6.75 3.55 -7.15
CA GLU A 364 5.88 4.44 -6.36
C GLU A 364 4.40 4.25 -6.71
N GLY A 365 3.51 4.40 -5.74
CA GLY A 365 2.06 4.22 -5.92
C GLY A 365 1.61 2.76 -6.08
N THR A 366 2.52 1.78 -6.04
CA THR A 366 2.16 0.36 -6.06
C THR A 366 1.38 -0.01 -4.80
N VAL A 367 0.24 -0.67 -5.00
CA VAL A 367 -0.54 -1.31 -3.96
C VAL A 367 -0.55 -2.81 -4.22
N CYS A 368 -0.04 -3.60 -3.28
CA CYS A 368 0.05 -5.05 -3.46
C CYS A 368 -0.10 -5.82 -2.15
N ALA A 369 -0.79 -6.96 -2.24
CA ALA A 369 -0.94 -7.91 -1.15
C ALA A 369 0.29 -8.83 -1.13
N LEU A 370 1.20 -8.60 -0.18
CA LEU A 370 2.42 -9.40 -0.03
C LEU A 370 2.45 -10.13 1.30
N ASN A 371 3.00 -11.34 1.32
CA ASN A 371 3.12 -12.12 2.54
C ASN A 371 4.29 -11.61 3.40
N PRO A 372 4.05 -11.02 4.60
CA PRO A 372 5.08 -10.45 5.45
C PRO A 372 6.02 -11.51 6.04
N TYR A 373 5.62 -12.78 6.06
CA TYR A 373 6.58 -13.84 6.42
C TYR A 373 7.61 -14.10 5.32
N PHE A 374 7.27 -13.76 4.07
CA PHE A 374 8.09 -14.05 2.90
C PHE A 374 8.90 -12.83 2.43
N VAL A 375 8.36 -11.62 2.50
CA VAL A 375 9.04 -10.39 2.08
C VAL A 375 9.06 -9.30 3.15
N ARG A 376 10.14 -8.54 3.14
CA ARG A 376 10.26 -7.22 3.77
C ARG A 376 10.44 -6.18 2.68
N VAL A 377 9.77 -5.04 2.81
CA VAL A 377 9.90 -3.92 1.87
C VAL A 377 10.46 -2.72 2.61
N VAL A 378 11.61 -2.23 2.15
CA VAL A 378 12.29 -1.04 2.67
C VAL A 378 12.00 0.13 1.75
N LEU A 379 11.52 1.23 2.31
CA LEU A 379 11.24 2.44 1.54
C LEU A 379 12.50 3.29 1.34
N VAL A 380 12.86 3.53 0.07
CA VAL A 380 13.98 4.41 -0.30
C VAL A 380 13.45 5.63 -1.03
N PRO A 381 13.77 6.87 -0.59
CA PRO A 381 13.28 8.08 -1.24
C PRO A 381 13.94 8.30 -2.61
N MET A 382 13.14 8.59 -3.63
CA MET A 382 13.59 8.93 -5.00
C MET A 382 13.57 10.45 -5.28
N ARG A 383 13.08 11.24 -4.33
CA ARG A 383 13.08 12.70 -4.39
C ARG A 383 14.47 13.28 -4.10
N LEU A 384 14.62 14.58 -4.41
CA LEU A 384 15.80 15.33 -3.99
C LEU A 384 15.90 15.35 -2.46
N LEU A 385 17.06 14.93 -1.97
CA LEU A 385 17.44 15.00 -0.57
C LEU A 385 18.46 16.11 -0.40
N THR A 386 18.23 17.00 0.56
CA THR A 386 19.23 17.95 1.03
C THR A 386 19.74 17.44 2.36
N LEU A 387 21.05 17.20 2.43
CA LEU A 387 21.75 16.71 3.60
C LEU A 387 22.62 17.84 4.15
N GLU A 388 22.60 18.02 5.46
CA GLU A 388 23.28 19.14 6.11
C GLU A 388 24.30 18.61 7.13
N TRP A 389 25.49 19.19 7.16
CA TRP A 389 26.49 18.93 8.20
C TRP A 389 26.37 20.02 9.26
N ASP A 390 25.64 19.74 10.34
CA ASP A 390 25.40 20.65 11.46
C ASP A 390 25.19 19.87 12.78
N ASP A 391 24.99 20.60 13.88
CA ASP A 391 24.75 19.99 15.19
C ASP A 391 23.28 19.51 15.28
N LYS A 392 23.06 18.19 15.23
CA LYS A 392 21.71 17.60 15.22
C LYS A 392 21.06 17.58 16.60
N THR A 393 19.76 17.84 16.64
CA THR A 393 18.93 17.64 17.84
C THR A 393 18.38 16.20 17.92
N PRO A 394 18.01 15.70 19.12
CA PRO A 394 17.39 14.37 19.24
C PRO A 394 16.13 14.16 18.37
N ALA A 395 15.41 15.25 18.07
CA ALA A 395 14.23 15.23 17.22
C ALA A 395 14.54 14.94 15.74
N GLN A 396 15.79 15.11 15.30
CA GLN A 396 16.27 14.87 13.94
C GLN A 396 16.91 13.49 13.76
N SER A 397 16.81 12.61 14.76
CA SER A 397 17.40 11.26 14.73
C SER A 397 16.86 10.35 13.62
N SER A 398 15.66 10.63 13.11
CA SER A 398 15.06 9.91 11.96
C SER A 398 15.40 10.53 10.60
N ASN A 399 16.09 11.68 10.56
CA ASN A 399 16.50 12.28 9.29
C ASN A 399 17.62 11.48 8.63
N TYR A 400 17.72 11.53 7.31
CA TYR A 400 18.75 10.79 6.57
C TYR A 400 20.18 11.29 6.85
N ASP A 401 20.33 12.51 7.36
CA ASP A 401 21.59 13.14 7.75
C ASP A 401 21.82 13.11 9.27
N ALA A 402 21.08 12.30 10.04
CA ALA A 402 21.16 12.26 11.50
C ALA A 402 22.55 11.97 12.07
N HIS A 403 23.45 11.40 11.26
CA HIS A 403 24.84 11.07 11.62
C HIS A 403 25.88 11.96 10.94
N LEU A 404 25.46 13.06 10.30
CA LEU A 404 26.36 14.05 9.71
C LEU A 404 26.57 15.22 10.68
N ASP A 405 27.58 15.06 11.54
CA ASP A 405 28.00 16.12 12.46
C ASP A 405 28.69 17.28 11.72
N ARG A 406 28.74 18.45 12.38
CA ARG A 406 29.49 19.60 11.87
C ARG A 406 30.95 19.25 11.62
N ILE A 407 31.41 19.56 10.41
CA ILE A 407 32.77 19.25 9.97
C ILE A 407 33.74 20.09 10.80
N THR A 408 34.64 19.43 11.54
CA THR A 408 35.65 20.07 12.38
C THR A 408 37.03 19.60 11.95
N VAL A 409 37.92 20.54 11.68
CA VAL A 409 39.24 20.32 11.09
C VAL A 409 40.27 21.06 11.91
N THR A 410 41.46 20.48 12.10
CA THR A 410 42.54 21.12 12.85
C THR A 410 43.68 21.51 11.91
N VAL A 411 43.94 22.82 11.78
CA VAL A 411 45.02 23.37 10.94
C VAL A 411 45.95 24.17 11.84
N GLN A 412 47.25 23.80 11.88
CA GLN A 412 48.26 24.45 12.74
C GLN A 412 47.86 24.56 14.24
N GLY A 413 47.10 23.60 14.75
CA GLY A 413 46.62 23.59 16.14
C GLY A 413 45.36 24.43 16.40
N HIS A 414 44.83 25.13 15.39
CA HIS A 414 43.55 25.81 15.47
C HIS A 414 42.41 24.92 14.94
N ARG A 415 41.32 24.84 15.70
CA ARG A 415 40.09 24.15 15.28
C ARG A 415 39.22 25.07 14.44
N LEU A 416 38.98 24.66 13.21
CA LEU A 416 38.10 25.31 12.25
C LEU A 416 36.87 24.42 12.06
N SER A 417 35.70 25.03 11.98
CA SER A 417 34.44 24.36 11.69
C SER A 417 33.81 24.93 10.43
N VAL A 418 33.14 24.08 9.66
CA VAL A 418 32.45 24.50 8.43
C VAL A 418 31.14 23.74 8.29
N ASN A 419 30.12 24.47 7.87
CA ASN A 419 28.83 23.89 7.53
C ASN A 419 28.83 23.56 6.04
N MET A 420 28.23 22.43 5.69
CA MET A 420 28.12 21.99 4.30
C MET A 420 26.68 21.54 4.05
N GLN A 421 26.22 21.75 2.82
CA GLN A 421 24.97 21.18 2.33
C GLN A 421 25.25 20.41 1.04
N GLN A 422 24.71 19.20 0.95
CA GLN A 422 24.75 18.38 -0.25
C GLN A 422 23.34 18.05 -0.68
N THR A 423 22.98 18.39 -1.91
CA THR A 423 21.76 17.92 -2.55
C THR A 423 22.05 16.73 -3.45
N LEU A 424 21.32 15.63 -3.28
CA LEU A 424 21.46 14.43 -4.09
C LEU A 424 20.11 13.80 -4.42
N GLN A 425 20.11 12.88 -5.37
CA GLN A 425 18.97 12.05 -5.72
C GLN A 425 19.40 10.59 -5.81
N ILE A 426 18.59 9.68 -5.28
CA ILE A 426 18.82 8.24 -5.35
C ILE A 426 17.90 7.68 -6.45
N PRO A 427 18.44 7.27 -7.61
CA PRO A 427 17.65 6.61 -8.63
C PRO A 427 17.14 5.23 -8.16
N PRO A 428 15.99 4.75 -8.65
CA PRO A 428 15.41 3.49 -8.22
C PRO A 428 16.31 2.28 -8.49
N GLU A 429 17.10 2.28 -9.58
CA GLU A 429 18.04 1.23 -9.94
C GLU A 429 19.20 1.07 -8.94
N SER A 430 19.53 2.14 -8.21
CA SER A 430 20.64 2.18 -7.25
C SER A 430 20.19 1.81 -5.83
N ALA A 431 18.88 1.87 -5.56
CA ALA A 431 18.31 1.61 -4.24
C ALA A 431 18.58 0.18 -3.73
N PRO A 432 18.46 -0.90 -4.53
CA PRO A 432 18.80 -2.26 -4.09
C PRO A 432 20.26 -2.40 -3.62
N LEU A 433 21.20 -1.82 -4.36
CA LEU A 433 22.62 -1.89 -4.02
C LEU A 433 22.92 -1.16 -2.71
N LEU A 434 22.30 0.02 -2.52
CA LEU A 434 22.40 0.80 -1.29
C LEU A 434 21.93 -0.01 -0.08
N VAL A 435 20.75 -0.63 -0.17
CA VAL A 435 20.20 -1.46 0.93
C VAL A 435 21.05 -2.70 1.19
N THR A 436 21.56 -3.34 0.14
CA THR A 436 22.40 -4.55 0.26
C THR A 436 23.65 -4.30 1.09
N ARG A 437 24.38 -3.21 0.83
CA ARG A 437 25.67 -2.95 1.48
C ARG A 437 25.55 -2.26 2.85
N ASN A 438 24.45 -1.55 3.10
CA ASN A 438 24.27 -0.81 4.35
C ASN A 438 23.38 -1.55 5.36
N GLY A 439 22.59 -2.52 4.88
CA GLY A 439 21.68 -3.36 5.67
C GLY A 439 20.49 -2.60 6.24
N SER A 440 19.43 -3.32 6.63
CA SER A 440 18.29 -2.80 7.40
C SER A 440 18.51 -2.95 8.90
N GLY A 441 17.85 -2.13 9.72
CA GLY A 441 17.89 -2.17 11.17
C GLY A 441 17.13 -3.33 11.81
N GLN A 442 16.12 -3.91 11.14
CA GLN A 442 15.27 -4.92 11.74
C GLN A 442 15.89 -6.33 11.81
N THR A 443 15.92 -6.89 13.02
CA THR A 443 16.31 -8.27 13.39
C THR A 443 15.13 -9.21 13.60
N SER A 444 13.89 -8.74 13.43
CA SER A 444 12.69 -9.58 13.50
C SER A 444 12.68 -10.62 12.38
N GLY A 445 12.20 -11.83 12.68
CA GLY A 445 11.97 -12.88 11.67
C GLY A 445 10.72 -12.66 10.81
N ILE A 446 10.11 -11.47 10.89
CA ILE A 446 8.93 -11.05 10.14
C ILE A 446 9.34 -9.83 9.30
N GLY A 447 8.88 -9.80 8.06
CA GLY A 447 9.00 -8.67 7.16
C GLY A 447 7.84 -7.71 7.33
N GLY A 448 7.26 -7.24 6.23
CA GLY A 448 6.33 -6.11 6.25
C GLY A 448 6.91 -4.86 5.56
N LEU A 449 6.07 -3.83 5.47
CA LEU A 449 6.46 -2.50 5.01
C LEU A 449 7.11 -1.76 6.17
N ASP A 450 8.41 -1.50 6.07
CA ASP A 450 9.18 -0.87 7.14
C ASP A 450 9.73 0.48 6.66
N PRO A 451 9.27 1.61 7.23
CA PRO A 451 9.85 2.92 6.96
C PRO A 451 11.15 3.08 7.76
N ASP A 452 12.13 2.22 7.49
CA ASP A 452 13.43 2.23 8.14
C ASP A 452 14.38 3.20 7.41
N PRO A 453 14.76 4.35 8.02
CA PRO A 453 15.72 5.26 7.40
C PRO A 453 17.17 4.77 7.48
N LEU A 454 17.46 3.74 8.29
CA LEU A 454 18.82 3.30 8.61
C LEU A 454 19.68 2.92 7.38
N PRO A 455 19.17 2.22 6.35
CA PRO A 455 19.99 1.90 5.17
C PRO A 455 20.54 3.16 4.51
N VAL A 456 19.70 4.20 4.40
CA VAL A 456 20.07 5.49 3.80
C VAL A 456 20.94 6.29 4.75
N GLN A 457 20.63 6.33 6.05
CA GLN A 457 21.48 7.00 7.05
C GLN A 457 22.91 6.44 7.07
N ARG A 458 23.07 5.11 7.07
CA ARG A 458 24.37 4.45 7.04
C ARG A 458 25.12 4.71 5.73
N PHE A 459 24.40 4.74 4.61
CA PHE A 459 24.99 5.14 3.33
C PHE A 459 25.53 6.57 3.41
N VAL A 460 24.71 7.50 3.90
CA VAL A 460 25.08 8.91 4.05
C VAL A 460 26.29 9.05 4.98
N GLU A 461 26.29 8.43 6.15
CA GLU A 461 27.40 8.45 7.09
C GLU A 461 28.69 7.85 6.51
N ARG A 462 28.63 6.62 5.99
CA ARG A 462 29.82 5.84 5.58
C ARG A 462 30.38 6.24 4.23
N VAL A 463 29.55 6.77 3.34
CA VAL A 463 30.00 7.17 1.99
C VAL A 463 30.23 8.68 1.96
N LEU A 464 29.22 9.48 2.27
CA LEU A 464 29.36 10.94 2.21
C LEU A 464 30.16 11.49 3.38
N GLY A 465 29.77 11.14 4.61
CA GLY A 465 30.47 11.57 5.82
C GLY A 465 31.96 11.22 5.76
N ALA A 466 32.29 9.95 5.48
CA ALA A 466 33.69 9.53 5.36
C ALA A 466 34.45 10.21 4.22
N SER A 467 33.84 10.41 3.04
CA SER A 467 34.52 11.07 1.91
C SER A 467 34.84 12.53 2.20
N VAL A 468 33.88 13.25 2.79
CA VAL A 468 34.06 14.66 3.17
C VAL A 468 35.12 14.80 4.26
N VAL A 469 35.09 13.96 5.28
CA VAL A 469 36.09 13.96 6.37
C VAL A 469 37.48 13.62 5.84
N SER A 470 37.63 12.64 4.94
CA SER A 470 38.92 12.30 4.33
C SER A 470 39.51 13.49 3.60
N TYR A 471 38.73 14.13 2.74
CA TYR A 471 39.16 15.29 1.97
C TYR A 471 39.66 16.44 2.85
N PHE A 472 38.87 16.82 3.86
CA PHE A 472 39.24 17.92 4.74
C PHE A 472 40.48 17.61 5.59
N ASN A 473 40.67 16.36 6.01
CA ASN A 473 41.88 15.94 6.71
C ASN A 473 43.13 15.99 5.81
N GLU A 474 43.00 15.63 4.53
CA GLU A 474 44.09 15.69 3.55
C GLU A 474 44.55 17.13 3.31
N ILE A 475 43.61 18.06 3.08
CA ILE A 475 43.95 19.47 2.85
C ILE A 475 44.50 20.13 4.11
N ALA A 476 43.92 19.85 5.28
CA ALA A 476 44.35 20.42 6.54
C ALA A 476 45.77 20.05 6.94
N ALA A 477 46.23 18.87 6.53
CA ALA A 477 47.60 18.43 6.75
C ALA A 477 48.61 19.16 5.85
N ALA A 478 48.18 19.65 4.68
CA ALA A 478 49.03 20.24 3.66
C ALA A 478 49.05 21.78 3.64
N ALA A 479 48.03 22.43 4.21
CA ALA A 479 47.84 23.88 4.12
C ALA A 479 48.13 24.62 5.43
N THR A 480 48.59 25.86 5.34
CA THR A 480 48.55 26.82 6.45
C THR A 480 47.13 27.37 6.65
N VAL A 481 46.82 27.95 7.82
CA VAL A 481 45.49 28.54 8.08
C VAL A 481 45.13 29.59 7.02
N LYS A 482 46.10 30.42 6.60
CA LYS A 482 45.88 31.45 5.59
C LYS A 482 45.56 30.85 4.21
N GLU A 483 46.37 29.90 3.75
CA GLU A 483 46.17 29.24 2.45
C GLU A 483 44.85 28.47 2.42
N PHE A 484 44.50 27.81 3.52
CA PHE A 484 43.24 27.08 3.66
C PHE A 484 42.01 27.99 3.50
N LEU A 485 42.09 29.23 4.01
CA LEU A 485 41.01 30.20 3.91
C LEU A 485 40.96 30.90 2.53
N GLU A 486 42.11 31.19 1.93
CA GLU A 486 42.18 31.78 0.59
C GLU A 486 41.73 30.80 -0.51
N ALA A 487 41.93 29.49 -0.29
CA ALA A 487 41.58 28.43 -1.23
C ALA A 487 40.09 28.06 -1.24
N TYR A 488 39.19 28.87 -0.66
CA TYR A 488 37.76 28.54 -0.51
C TYR A 488 37.08 28.08 -1.81
N ALA A 489 37.26 28.83 -2.91
CA ALA A 489 36.62 28.53 -4.19
C ALA A 489 37.17 27.23 -4.82
N GLU A 490 38.48 27.02 -4.72
CA GLU A 490 39.15 25.81 -5.18
C GLU A 490 38.72 24.60 -4.36
N THR A 491 38.71 24.75 -3.02
CA THR A 491 38.30 23.73 -2.06
C THR A 491 36.86 23.28 -2.32
N ARG A 492 35.95 24.20 -2.64
CA ARG A 492 34.56 23.87 -2.97
C ARG A 492 34.47 23.03 -4.26
N MET A 493 35.23 23.37 -5.29
CA MET A 493 35.17 22.71 -6.59
C MET A 493 35.79 21.30 -6.54
N GLU A 494 36.92 21.15 -5.86
CA GLU A 494 37.57 19.86 -5.63
C GLU A 494 36.71 18.94 -4.77
N LEU A 495 36.16 19.44 -3.65
CA LEU A 495 35.25 18.68 -2.80
C LEU A 495 34.01 18.19 -3.57
N ALA A 496 33.40 19.07 -4.37
CA ALA A 496 32.26 18.70 -5.21
C ALA A 496 32.62 17.55 -6.17
N THR A 497 33.82 17.60 -6.76
CA THR A 497 34.32 16.56 -7.68
C THR A 497 34.54 15.23 -6.95
N GLN A 498 35.12 15.25 -5.74
CA GLN A 498 35.33 14.05 -4.94
C GLN A 498 34.02 13.43 -4.47
N VAL A 499 33.09 14.25 -3.97
CA VAL A 499 31.75 13.79 -3.56
C VAL A 499 30.99 13.21 -4.75
N GLN A 500 31.05 13.87 -5.91
CA GLN A 500 30.43 13.35 -7.13
C GLN A 500 31.02 12.00 -7.54
N THR A 501 32.34 11.84 -7.46
CA THR A 501 33.03 10.58 -7.78
C THR A 501 32.63 9.46 -6.81
N ALA A 502 32.58 9.76 -5.51
CA ALA A 502 32.16 8.82 -4.47
C ALA A 502 30.71 8.36 -4.69
N LEU A 503 29.80 9.29 -4.97
CA LEU A 503 28.38 8.99 -5.22
C LEU A 503 28.14 8.22 -6.52
N LYS A 504 28.91 8.53 -7.58
CA LYS A 504 28.80 7.86 -8.89
C LYS A 504 29.07 6.36 -8.80
N ASN A 505 29.97 5.92 -7.92
CA ASN A 505 30.25 4.49 -7.69
C ASN A 505 29.06 3.71 -7.11
N TRP A 506 28.08 4.42 -6.55
CA TRP A 506 26.84 3.86 -6.03
C TRP A 506 25.64 4.10 -6.96
N GLY A 507 25.86 4.74 -8.12
CA GLY A 507 24.79 5.16 -9.02
C GLY A 507 23.88 6.24 -8.42
N VAL A 508 24.38 7.01 -7.46
CA VAL A 508 23.64 8.13 -6.84
C VAL A 508 24.02 9.43 -7.54
N GLU A 509 23.03 10.28 -7.83
CA GLU A 509 23.23 11.53 -8.55
C GLU A 509 23.48 12.69 -7.59
N ALA A 510 24.68 13.27 -7.64
CA ALA A 510 24.98 14.53 -6.99
C ALA A 510 24.38 15.70 -7.79
N ARG A 511 23.68 16.62 -7.13
CA ARG A 511 23.11 17.83 -7.77
C ARG A 511 23.93 19.08 -7.46
N THR A 512 23.98 19.44 -6.18
CA THR A 512 24.61 20.68 -5.73
C THR A 512 25.39 20.44 -4.46
N THR A 513 26.60 21.00 -4.41
CA THR A 513 27.45 21.02 -3.21
C THR A 513 27.66 22.47 -2.81
N THR A 514 27.22 22.80 -1.60
CA THR A 514 27.39 24.13 -1.02
C THR A 514 28.26 23.99 0.22
N LEU A 515 29.39 24.69 0.20
CA LEU A 515 30.21 24.90 1.37
C LEU A 515 29.81 26.26 1.97
N GLY A 516 29.70 26.34 3.30
CA GLY A 516 29.55 27.59 4.03
C GLY A 516 30.92 28.16 4.44
N GLU A 517 30.92 29.33 5.06
CA GLU A 517 32.16 29.97 5.53
C GLU A 517 32.82 29.19 6.67
N PHE A 518 34.15 29.22 6.71
CA PHE A 518 34.93 28.65 7.80
C PHE A 518 34.82 29.52 9.05
N GLN A 519 34.59 28.89 10.21
CA GLN A 519 34.55 29.54 11.51
C GLN A 519 35.61 28.92 12.41
N ALA A 520 36.51 29.74 12.93
CA ALA A 520 37.44 29.33 13.97
C ALA A 520 36.71 29.32 15.33
N GLU A 521 37.08 28.40 16.20
CA GLU A 521 36.59 28.43 17.58
C GLU A 521 37.17 29.59 18.39
N ASP A 522 38.35 30.07 18.00
CA ASP A 522 38.97 31.25 18.59
C ASP A 522 38.32 32.54 18.00
N PRO A 523 37.62 33.35 18.82
CA PRO A 523 36.98 34.58 18.36
C PRO A 523 37.96 35.59 17.78
N SER A 524 39.22 35.59 18.26
CA SER A 524 40.24 36.52 17.76
C SER A 524 40.63 36.23 16.32
N LEU A 525 40.69 34.94 15.95
CA LEU A 525 40.94 34.50 14.59
C LEU A 525 39.78 34.91 13.67
N ASN A 526 38.53 34.75 14.13
CA ASN A 526 37.34 35.17 13.36
C ASN A 526 37.34 36.66 13.02
N GLU A 527 37.79 37.52 13.94
CA GLU A 527 37.90 38.94 13.67
C GLU A 527 39.05 39.26 12.70
N VAL A 528 40.19 38.57 12.81
CA VAL A 528 41.28 38.68 11.83
C VAL A 528 40.84 38.19 10.45
N MET A 529 40.00 37.15 10.35
CA MET A 529 39.47 36.64 9.08
C MET A 529 38.58 37.66 8.35
N LYS A 530 37.93 38.58 9.05
CA LYS A 530 37.13 39.65 8.44
C LYS A 530 37.99 40.84 7.94
N GLN A 531 39.20 41.01 8.46
CA GLN A 531 40.04 42.19 8.16
C GLN A 531 40.44 42.32 6.67
N PRO A 532 40.89 41.26 5.96
CA PRO A 532 41.27 41.38 4.55
C PRO A 532 40.12 41.83 3.65
N ALA A 533 38.90 41.33 3.88
CA ALA A 533 37.72 41.76 3.14
C ALA A 533 37.38 43.24 3.41
N HIS A 534 37.54 43.70 4.66
CA HIS A 534 37.38 45.12 5.02
C HIS A 534 38.44 46.00 4.36
N GLU A 535 39.69 45.56 4.30
CA GLU A 535 40.77 46.30 3.64
C GLU A 535 40.59 46.36 2.12
N GLN A 536 40.12 45.28 1.51
CA GLN A 536 39.83 45.22 0.08
C GLN A 536 38.66 46.13 -0.30
N MET A 537 37.55 46.09 0.45
CA MET A 537 36.44 47.04 0.31
C MET A 537 36.91 48.48 0.48
N ARG A 538 37.77 48.76 1.47
CA ARG A 538 38.35 50.09 1.67
C ARG A 538 39.19 50.53 0.47
N GLY A 539 39.98 49.62 -0.11
CA GLY A 539 40.77 49.88 -1.31
C GLY A 539 39.91 50.21 -2.53
N GLU A 540 38.82 49.49 -2.75
CA GLU A 540 37.86 49.78 -3.82
C GLU A 540 37.15 51.13 -3.62
N LEU A 541 36.77 51.44 -2.38
CA LEU A 541 36.17 52.72 -2.02
C LEU A 541 37.14 53.88 -2.30
N LEU A 542 38.41 53.72 -1.96
CA LEU A 542 39.46 54.71 -2.26
C LEU A 542 39.72 54.84 -3.77
N LYS A 543 39.66 53.76 -4.54
CA LYS A 543 39.75 53.81 -6.01
C LYS A 543 38.55 54.54 -6.62
N ALA A 544 37.34 54.26 -6.14
CA ALA A 544 36.13 54.96 -6.57
C ALA A 544 36.17 56.45 -6.21
N GLN A 545 36.61 56.79 -4.99
CA GLN A 545 36.81 58.18 -4.57
C GLN A 545 37.84 58.90 -5.44
N ARG A 546 38.96 58.25 -5.74
CA ARG A 546 39.98 58.80 -6.64
C ARG A 546 39.42 59.03 -8.05
N ALA A 547 38.70 58.06 -8.60
CA ALA A 547 38.09 58.20 -9.93
C ALA A 547 37.05 59.33 -9.97
N ASN A 548 36.26 59.49 -8.91
CA ASN A 548 35.31 60.60 -8.79
C ASN A 548 36.02 61.95 -8.72
N ALA A 549 37.10 62.07 -7.94
CA ALA A 549 37.89 63.29 -7.87
C ALA A 549 38.54 63.64 -9.22
N GLU A 550 39.06 62.65 -9.95
CA GLU A 550 39.62 62.84 -11.30
C GLU A 550 38.54 63.31 -12.31
N ILE A 551 37.30 62.84 -12.16
CA ILE A 551 36.15 63.29 -12.97
C ILE A 551 35.74 64.72 -12.59
N GLU A 552 35.70 65.05 -11.30
CA GLU A 552 35.40 66.42 -10.82
C GLU A 552 36.42 67.44 -11.35
N ASP A 553 37.72 67.14 -11.26
CA ASP A 553 38.78 67.99 -11.79
C ASP A 553 38.64 68.19 -13.31
N ALA A 554 38.25 67.14 -14.05
CA ALA A 554 38.01 67.22 -15.49
C ALA A 554 36.79 68.10 -15.84
N ILE A 555 35.71 68.01 -15.05
CA ILE A 555 34.52 68.87 -15.19
C ILE A 555 34.88 70.33 -14.94
N ASP A 556 35.67 70.60 -13.90
CA ASP A 556 36.09 71.96 -13.56
C ASP A 556 37.01 72.57 -14.62
N ALA A 557 37.92 71.80 -15.21
CA ALA A 557 38.74 72.25 -16.33
C ALA A 557 37.87 72.68 -17.55
N VAL A 558 36.87 71.87 -17.90
CA VAL A 558 35.92 72.19 -18.98
C VAL A 558 35.09 73.42 -18.64
N ARG A 559 34.67 73.59 -17.37
CA ARG A 559 33.91 74.75 -16.90
C ARG A 559 34.71 76.03 -17.02
N VAL A 560 35.97 76.02 -16.58
CA VAL A 560 36.89 77.17 -16.67
C VAL A 560 37.13 77.57 -18.14
N GLU A 561 37.32 76.61 -19.04
CA GLU A 561 37.48 76.89 -20.46
C GLU A 561 36.22 77.46 -21.11
N ALA A 562 35.04 76.95 -20.74
CA ALA A 562 33.76 77.45 -21.21
C ALA A 562 33.51 78.89 -20.73
N GLU A 563 33.84 79.19 -19.47
CA GLU A 563 33.77 80.54 -18.88
C GLU A 563 34.72 81.50 -19.63
N ARG A 564 35.96 81.07 -19.89
CA ARG A 564 36.95 81.86 -20.64
C ARG A 564 36.49 82.16 -22.06
N ARG A 565 35.92 81.18 -22.76
CA ARG A 565 35.35 81.36 -24.11
C ARG A 565 34.15 82.33 -24.11
N ARG A 566 33.31 82.26 -23.07
CA ARG A 566 32.16 83.16 -22.93
C ARG A 566 32.60 84.61 -22.71
N ILE A 567 33.57 84.81 -21.82
CA ILE A 567 34.15 86.13 -21.54
C ILE A 567 34.83 86.68 -22.79
N SER A 568 35.61 85.88 -23.53
CA SER A 568 36.28 86.35 -24.74
C SER A 568 35.29 86.76 -25.85
N MET A 569 34.23 85.96 -26.07
CA MET A 569 33.18 86.31 -27.05
C MET A 569 32.40 87.56 -26.64
N GLU A 570 32.08 87.73 -25.35
CA GLU A 570 31.43 88.95 -24.86
C GLU A 570 32.32 90.17 -25.08
N LEU A 571 33.62 90.06 -24.78
CA LEU A 571 34.60 91.12 -24.96
C LEU A 571 34.74 91.50 -26.44
N GLU A 572 34.87 90.50 -27.32
CA GLU A 572 35.02 90.68 -28.76
C GLU A 572 33.78 91.32 -29.40
N THR A 573 32.58 90.89 -28.99
CA THR A 573 31.32 91.50 -29.43
C THR A 573 31.23 92.96 -28.99
N ARG A 574 31.65 93.28 -27.76
CA ARG A 574 31.70 94.67 -27.25
C ARG A 574 32.69 95.53 -28.02
N ILE A 575 33.87 95.02 -28.32
CA ILE A 575 34.91 95.71 -29.10
C ILE A 575 34.41 96.01 -30.52
N LYS A 576 33.71 95.06 -31.15
CA LYS A 576 33.14 95.24 -32.50
C LYS A 576 32.04 96.29 -32.55
N LEU A 577 31.21 96.39 -31.50
CA LEU A 577 30.09 97.34 -31.45
C LEU A 577 30.51 98.77 -31.08
N PHE A 578 31.52 98.95 -30.22
CA PHE A 578 31.89 100.26 -29.68
C PHE A 578 33.28 100.77 -30.12
N GLY A 579 34.12 99.93 -30.72
CA GLY A 579 35.51 100.24 -31.05
C GLY A 579 36.43 100.15 -29.81
N LEU A 580 37.68 99.74 -30.00
CA LEU A 580 38.65 99.41 -28.95
C LEU A 580 38.80 100.54 -27.90
N ASN A 581 38.91 101.78 -28.37
CA ASN A 581 39.11 102.95 -27.51
C ASN A 581 37.91 103.24 -26.59
N HIS A 582 36.68 102.94 -27.00
CA HIS A 582 35.50 103.13 -26.15
C HIS A 582 35.35 102.02 -25.10
N VAL A 583 35.70 100.78 -25.44
CA VAL A 583 35.62 99.65 -24.48
C VAL A 583 36.61 99.85 -23.33
N VAL A 584 37.83 100.33 -23.61
CA VAL A 584 38.83 100.63 -22.59
C VAL A 584 38.36 101.75 -21.65
N VAL A 585 37.73 102.79 -22.19
CA VAL A 585 37.17 103.90 -21.39
C VAL A 585 36.00 103.44 -20.52
N ILE A 586 35.10 102.60 -21.05
CA ILE A 586 33.97 102.05 -20.30
C ILE A 586 34.44 101.12 -19.18
N GLU A 587 35.42 100.25 -19.44
CA GLU A 587 35.93 99.31 -18.42
C GLU A 587 36.76 100.05 -17.35
N MET A 588 37.53 101.07 -17.74
CA MET A 588 38.17 101.99 -16.78
C MET A 588 37.13 102.70 -15.91
N LEU A 589 36.05 103.24 -16.48
CA LEU A 589 34.97 103.87 -15.72
C LEU A 589 34.30 102.87 -14.77
N LYS A 590 34.07 101.64 -15.22
CA LYS A 590 33.43 100.58 -14.43
C LYS A 590 34.29 100.15 -13.24
N GLU A 591 35.61 100.04 -13.41
CA GLU A 591 36.53 99.80 -12.29
C GLU A 591 36.68 101.01 -11.37
N ILE A 592 36.66 102.24 -11.91
CA ILE A 592 36.67 103.46 -11.10
C ILE A 592 35.38 103.58 -10.25
N THR A 593 34.22 103.13 -10.76
CA THR A 593 32.96 103.12 -10.00
C THR A 593 32.88 102.04 -8.91
N LYS A 594 33.76 101.03 -8.91
CA LYS A 594 33.84 100.04 -7.82
C LYS A 594 34.70 100.53 -6.64
N ALA A 595 35.35 101.70 -6.76
CA ALA A 595 36.08 102.31 -5.66
C ALA A 595 35.11 102.92 -4.62
N PRO A 596 35.27 102.63 -3.31
CA PRO A 596 34.35 103.11 -2.29
C PRO A 596 34.46 104.64 -2.11
N VAL A 597 33.37 105.38 -2.33
CA VAL A 597 33.31 106.84 -2.09
C VAL A 597 33.12 107.11 -0.60
N PRO A 598 33.98 107.93 0.06
CA PRO A 598 33.81 108.26 1.49
C PRO A 598 32.63 109.22 1.71
N GLN A 599 31.81 108.98 2.73
CA GLN A 599 30.80 109.93 3.23
C GLN A 599 31.31 110.62 4.51
N PHE A 600 31.15 111.95 4.54
CA PHE A 600 31.20 112.90 5.68
C PHE A 600 32.39 113.89 5.78
N ILE A 601 32.02 115.17 6.02
CA ILE A 601 32.81 116.41 5.97
C ILE A 601 32.88 117.03 7.37
N SER A 602 34.04 117.58 7.76
CA SER A 602 34.19 118.46 8.92
C SER A 602 35.17 119.60 8.60
N GLY A 603 34.61 120.79 8.35
CA GLY A 603 35.16 122.10 8.74
C GLY A 603 36.51 122.56 8.19
N GLY A 604 36.46 123.49 7.22
CA GLY A 604 37.41 124.60 7.13
C GLY A 604 38.66 124.42 6.26
N ASP A 605 38.50 124.60 4.94
CA ASP A 605 39.27 125.48 4.03
C ASP A 605 39.08 124.95 2.60
N LEU A 606 38.28 125.67 1.80
CA LEU A 606 37.77 125.22 0.51
C LEU A 606 38.80 125.33 -0.63
N SER A 607 39.94 125.97 -0.37
CA SER A 607 40.92 126.30 -1.41
C SER A 607 41.99 125.22 -1.63
N SER A 608 42.30 124.40 -0.63
CA SER A 608 43.30 123.32 -0.71
C SER A 608 42.73 121.98 -1.22
N PHE A 609 41.40 121.83 -1.25
CA PHE A 609 40.75 120.59 -1.70
C PHE A 609 40.51 120.53 -3.22
N LEU A 610 40.55 121.66 -3.91
CA LEU A 610 40.38 121.71 -5.36
C LEU A 610 41.64 121.28 -6.15
N GLU A 611 42.79 121.17 -5.49
CA GLU A 611 44.04 120.68 -6.12
C GLU A 611 44.22 119.15 -6.05
N THR A 612 43.36 118.42 -5.30
CA THR A 612 43.48 116.96 -5.15
C THR A 612 42.44 116.16 -5.95
N GLN A 613 41.63 116.83 -6.77
CA GLN A 613 40.67 116.15 -7.64
C GLN A 613 41.38 115.49 -8.85
N PRO A 614 41.13 114.19 -9.12
CA PRO A 614 41.75 113.48 -10.25
C PRO A 614 41.30 113.98 -11.64
N VAL A 615 40.31 114.87 -11.68
CA VAL A 615 39.74 115.42 -12.93
C VAL A 615 40.70 116.37 -13.64
N ALA A 616 41.63 117.01 -12.93
CA ALA A 616 42.67 117.86 -13.55
C ALA A 616 43.81 117.06 -14.22
N ARG A 617 43.90 115.74 -14.01
CA ARG A 617 44.85 114.86 -14.72
C ARG A 617 44.29 114.22 -15.99
N LEU A 618 42.98 114.31 -16.22
CA LEU A 618 42.31 113.66 -17.35
C LEU A 618 42.60 114.37 -18.69
N GLU A 619 42.74 115.70 -18.71
CA GLU A 619 43.11 116.45 -19.91
C GLU A 619 44.54 116.11 -20.38
N GLY A 620 45.49 115.92 -19.45
CA GLY A 620 46.88 115.58 -19.78
C GLY A 620 47.11 114.13 -20.23
N LEU A 621 46.14 113.23 -20.01
CA LEU A 621 46.19 111.82 -20.44
C LEU A 621 45.49 111.60 -21.78
N LEU A 622 44.41 112.33 -22.06
CA LEU A 622 43.71 112.31 -23.35
C LEU A 622 44.61 112.85 -24.49
N ASP A 623 45.38 113.89 -24.21
CA ASP A 623 46.33 114.48 -25.17
C ASP A 623 47.52 113.54 -25.46
N LYS A 624 47.96 112.77 -24.45
CA LYS A 624 48.99 111.74 -24.62
C LYS A 624 48.51 110.51 -25.38
N MET A 625 47.21 110.17 -25.34
CA MET A 625 46.66 109.06 -26.13
C MET A 625 46.44 109.43 -27.60
N GLN A 626 46.09 110.68 -27.93
CA GLN A 626 46.03 111.12 -29.32
C GLN A 626 47.41 111.14 -30.00
N GLY A 627 48.49 111.32 -29.23
CA GLY A 627 49.86 111.18 -29.72
C GLY A 627 50.31 109.75 -30.04
N PHE A 628 49.70 108.72 -29.41
CA PHE A 628 50.01 107.32 -29.72
C PHE A 628 49.25 106.78 -30.94
N ALA A 629 48.08 107.35 -31.26
CA ALA A 629 47.27 106.95 -32.42
C ALA A 629 47.88 107.35 -33.78
N ALA A 630 48.82 108.31 -33.82
CA ALA A 630 49.47 108.76 -35.05
C ALA A 630 50.74 107.96 -35.44
N ASN A 631 51.19 107.01 -34.60
CA ASN A 631 52.46 106.27 -34.79
C ASN A 631 52.28 104.76 -35.01
N VAL A 632 51.09 104.29 -35.41
CA VAL A 632 50.83 102.86 -35.66
C VAL A 632 50.41 102.56 -37.12
N ASP A 633 50.37 103.56 -38.01
CA ASP A 633 49.99 103.37 -39.42
C ASP A 633 51.17 103.08 -40.38
N THR A 634 52.28 102.56 -39.87
CA THR A 634 53.39 102.07 -40.72
C THR A 634 54.02 100.80 -40.14
N ASP A 635 53.31 99.68 -40.28
CA ASP A 635 53.90 98.40 -40.71
C ASP A 635 52.80 97.34 -40.94
N GLU A 636 52.11 97.45 -42.08
CA GLU A 636 51.48 96.27 -42.70
C GLU A 636 52.51 95.61 -43.62
N SER A 637 53.02 94.44 -43.22
CA SER A 637 53.24 93.27 -44.11
C SER A 637 54.04 92.17 -43.43
N SER A 638 53.35 91.21 -42.80
CA SER A 638 53.89 89.85 -42.57
C SER A 638 52.76 88.85 -42.30
N GLN A 639 52.24 88.35 -43.42
CA GLN A 639 51.60 87.06 -43.68
C GLN A 639 51.27 86.14 -42.50
N LEU A 640 49.97 85.82 -42.44
CA LEU A 640 49.38 84.60 -41.88
C LEU A 640 50.21 83.34 -42.21
N ARG A 641 50.46 82.51 -41.20
CA ARG A 641 50.56 81.05 -41.39
C ARG A 641 49.42 80.36 -40.66
N LEU A 642 48.48 79.83 -41.43
CA LEU A 642 47.60 78.73 -41.03
C LEU A 642 48.45 77.47 -40.81
N PRO A 643 48.12 76.61 -39.83
CA PRO A 643 48.40 75.18 -39.95
C PRO A 643 47.33 74.50 -40.82
N PRO A 644 47.66 73.36 -41.46
CA PRO A 644 46.89 72.80 -42.55
C PRO A 644 45.59 72.12 -42.10
N GLN A 645 44.56 72.21 -42.94
CA GLN A 645 43.52 71.20 -43.03
C GLN A 645 43.98 70.08 -43.98
N ALA A 646 43.77 68.83 -43.55
CA ALA A 646 43.51 67.65 -44.37
C ALA A 646 42.61 66.78 -43.46
N ASP A 647 41.28 66.86 -43.56
CA ASP A 647 40.36 66.43 -44.61
C ASP A 647 40.15 64.90 -44.65
N THR A 648 38.89 64.57 -44.33
CA THR A 648 38.03 63.42 -44.64
C THR A 648 38.58 62.00 -44.84
N GLY A 649 37.94 61.08 -44.13
CA GLY A 649 38.01 59.63 -44.30
C GLY A 649 36.83 58.96 -43.61
N GLU A 650 35.69 59.03 -44.26
CA GLU A 650 34.39 58.42 -43.96
C GLU A 650 34.49 56.88 -43.78
N GLY A 651 33.74 56.34 -42.83
CA GLY A 651 33.69 54.90 -42.56
C GLY A 651 32.74 54.55 -41.42
N ALA A 652 31.44 54.67 -41.68
CA ALA A 652 30.41 54.06 -40.85
C ALA A 652 30.53 52.53 -40.88
N ASP A 653 30.47 51.87 -39.73
CA ASP A 653 29.58 50.72 -39.61
C ASP A 653 29.00 50.61 -38.19
N ARG A 654 27.71 50.33 -38.16
CA ARG A 654 26.89 50.06 -36.99
C ARG A 654 27.16 48.62 -36.55
N ARG A 655 27.16 48.39 -35.24
CA ARG A 655 26.27 47.38 -34.63
C ARG A 655 26.22 47.52 -33.11
N TYR A 656 25.06 47.99 -32.65
CA TYR A 656 24.45 47.53 -31.41
C TYR A 656 23.56 46.35 -31.75
N GLU A 657 23.68 45.27 -31.00
CA GLU A 657 22.66 44.32 -30.53
C GLU A 657 23.35 43.62 -29.34
N THR A 658 22.97 43.96 -28.10
CA THR A 658 22.06 43.17 -27.22
C THR A 658 22.53 41.76 -26.95
#